data_AF-W7IDM9-F1
#
_entry.id   AF-W7IDM9-F1
#
_cell.length_a   1.000
_cell.length_b   1.000
_cell.length_c   1.000
_cell.angle_alpha   90.00
_cell.angle_beta   90.00
_cell.angle_gamma   90.00
#
_symmetry.space_group_name_H-M   'P 1'
#
loop_
_entity.id
_entity.type
_entity.pdbx_description
1 polymer ?
#
loop_
_entity_poly.entity_id
_entity_poly.type
_entity_poly.pdbx_seq_one_letter_code
_entity_poly.pdbx_strand_id
1 'polypeptide(L)'
;MGVFSELLGIAAEELDSTALFEDLGVESVMLAELMTAIEGRLGRRLEPGTLLENPTLRELAGALGVAGVGPAAVVGGDPLVSTVERPSAPAPDLPRPGRAPGGREIAVIGMACRFPDAPDVGAFWRNLAAKRCSVTEVPGSRWDTAEFYPGTATSKWGAFVDGIEDFDAEYFGMGAEEATCLDPTIRLFLEGTAAVLADAGYGERELWGRDVGVFVGARMSNYRERTGARGGAAGMGTDQNFVAARVSHQFNFHGPNMVVDSACSSSLVGIQLACRSLLDGESEVAVAGGVDVLLDEQPYLEFSAAGALSPDGRCFTFDERANGFVPGEGCGVLLLKTLDRALSDGDRVHAVIRAVAVNNDGHTMGLTTPNPAAQAKVVQRALDASGLGARDIGLVEAHGTGTMIGDPIEVRALTDVYRRTTADTAFCAIGSVKSNIGHLLSAAGMAGVLKVVLALKHRQLPPTLFCETPNPRFDFAASPFTPNTELRAWESAGPRAAAVSAFGLGGTNAHLIATEHVPTTPPTREPLPAPVFRRTRHWLDRPHPPTPRRQVGTAQAGPVVGRQEAQTRAAWPQAPVTPVSGPVEGTAPVGFPAASASGATGGASPVGFSAASASGPGGGGPQGGFPVAPVSASAPAAPVASWTPGVGGADGGSPPGGAVVFAGAIGQVGGAPLNPVQPGGASAQDSPVVELPAQGGLTASLLTLTFAHPRAEG
;
A
#
# COMPACT_ATOMS: atom_id res chain seq x y z
N MET A 1 -7.49 36.91 12.91
CA MET A 1 -6.76 38.18 12.67
C MET A 1 -5.32 38.06 13.16
N GLY A 2 -4.95 38.55 14.35
CA GLY A 2 -3.53 38.76 14.74
C GLY A 2 -2.54 37.59 14.61
N VAL A 3 -2.96 36.32 14.77
CA VAL A 3 -2.08 35.15 14.51
C VAL A 3 -1.82 34.96 13.01
N PHE A 4 -2.89 35.01 12.20
CA PHE A 4 -2.81 34.90 10.74
C PHE A 4 -2.03 36.08 10.13
N SER A 5 -2.10 37.27 10.74
CA SER A 5 -1.35 38.45 10.29
C SER A 5 0.15 38.30 10.51
N GLU A 6 0.58 37.75 11.65
CA GLU A 6 2.01 37.40 11.87
C GLU A 6 2.48 36.29 10.92
N LEU A 7 1.65 35.24 10.73
CA LEU A 7 2.08 34.01 10.05
C LEU A 7 2.03 34.11 8.51
N LEU A 8 1.08 34.86 7.95
CA LEU A 8 0.96 35.10 6.50
C LEU A 8 1.66 36.40 6.04
N GLY A 9 2.09 37.26 6.97
CA GLY A 9 2.66 38.57 6.65
C GLY A 9 1.68 39.60 6.08
N ILE A 10 0.38 39.29 6.04
CA ILE A 10 -0.71 40.17 5.57
C ILE A 10 -1.14 41.09 6.72
N ALA A 11 -1.42 42.36 6.46
CA ALA A 11 -1.90 43.28 7.49
C ALA A 11 -3.25 42.81 8.08
N ALA A 12 -3.48 43.04 9.38
CA ALA A 12 -4.67 42.54 10.06
C ALA A 12 -5.98 43.16 9.51
N GLU A 13 -5.85 44.32 8.87
CA GLU A 13 -6.88 45.11 8.19
C GLU A 13 -7.13 44.66 6.74
N GLU A 14 -6.18 43.95 6.12
CA GLU A 14 -6.24 43.43 4.74
C GLU A 14 -6.74 41.97 4.69
N LEU A 15 -6.71 41.26 5.82
CA LEU A 15 -7.28 39.92 5.95
C LEU A 15 -8.82 39.95 5.86
N ASP A 16 -9.39 39.51 4.72
CA ASP A 16 -10.83 39.28 4.62
C ASP A 16 -11.25 38.16 5.57
N SER A 17 -12.09 38.50 6.55
CA SER A 17 -12.69 37.56 7.50
C SER A 17 -13.50 36.42 6.85
N THR A 18 -13.92 36.59 5.59
CA THR A 18 -14.80 35.68 4.84
C THR A 18 -14.12 34.94 3.68
N ALA A 19 -12.87 35.29 3.35
CA ALA A 19 -12.06 34.50 2.45
C ALA A 19 -11.74 33.13 3.07
N LEU A 20 -11.62 32.10 2.23
CA LEU A 20 -11.15 30.80 2.67
C LEU A 20 -9.66 30.90 3.02
N PHE A 21 -9.17 30.05 3.92
CA PHE A 21 -7.75 30.04 4.26
C PHE A 21 -6.85 29.79 3.03
N GLU A 22 -7.32 29.03 2.04
CA GLU A 22 -6.63 28.84 0.76
C GLU A 22 -6.54 30.13 -0.08
N ASP A 23 -7.60 30.95 -0.12
CA ASP A 23 -7.58 32.29 -0.78
C ASP A 23 -6.61 33.26 -0.09
N LEU A 24 -6.37 33.06 1.21
CA LEU A 24 -5.42 33.81 2.04
C LEU A 24 -3.98 33.24 1.98
N GLY A 25 -3.75 32.19 1.19
CA GLY A 25 -2.42 31.57 1.01
C GLY A 25 -1.98 30.61 2.13
N VAL A 26 -2.90 30.13 2.96
CA VAL A 26 -2.61 29.11 3.99
C VAL A 26 -2.45 27.74 3.33
N GLU A 27 -1.22 27.23 3.31
CA GLU A 27 -0.94 25.87 2.83
C GLU A 27 -1.08 24.80 3.94
N SER A 28 -1.20 23.53 3.57
CA SER A 28 -1.38 22.39 4.48
C SER A 28 -0.37 22.34 5.64
N VAL A 29 0.87 22.80 5.40
CA VAL A 29 1.97 22.85 6.39
C VAL A 29 1.69 23.91 7.47
N MET A 30 1.21 25.09 7.04
CA MET A 30 0.93 26.23 7.91
C MET A 30 -0.19 25.93 8.91
N LEU A 31 -1.07 24.96 8.63
CA LEU A 31 -2.14 24.56 9.56
C LEU A 31 -1.61 24.05 10.92
N ALA A 32 -0.44 23.40 10.95
CA ALA A 32 0.17 22.93 12.19
C ALA A 32 0.68 24.10 13.05
N GLU A 33 1.31 25.06 12.39
CA GLU A 33 1.86 26.27 13.01
C GLU A 33 0.74 27.21 13.48
N LEU A 34 -0.29 27.43 12.65
CA LEU A 34 -1.50 28.17 12.98
C LEU A 34 -2.22 27.55 14.19
N MET A 35 -2.44 26.24 14.21
CA MET A 35 -3.05 25.56 15.36
C MET A 35 -2.24 25.81 16.63
N THR A 36 -0.93 25.59 16.58
CA THR A 36 -0.03 25.78 17.74
C THR A 36 0.00 27.23 18.22
N ALA A 37 0.03 28.21 17.31
CA ALA A 37 0.02 29.63 17.64
C ALA A 37 -1.34 30.11 18.19
N ILE A 38 -2.45 29.55 17.71
CA ILE A 38 -3.79 29.83 18.26
C ILE A 38 -3.93 29.20 19.66
N GLU A 39 -3.54 27.94 19.84
CA GLU A 39 -3.52 27.29 21.16
C GLU A 39 -2.70 28.10 22.18
N GLY A 40 -1.51 28.55 21.77
CA GLY A 40 -0.63 29.40 22.58
C GLY A 40 -1.25 30.75 22.97
N ARG A 41 -2.03 31.39 22.08
CA ARG A 41 -2.75 32.64 22.40
C ARG A 41 -4.05 32.44 23.19
N LEU A 42 -4.70 31.28 23.08
CA LEU A 42 -5.96 30.98 23.79
C LEU A 42 -5.74 30.31 25.16
N GLY A 43 -4.55 29.77 25.44
CA GLY A 43 -4.26 29.03 26.67
C GLY A 43 -5.01 27.69 26.79
N ARG A 44 -5.59 27.19 25.69
CA ARG A 44 -6.32 25.92 25.62
C ARG A 44 -5.97 25.19 24.32
N ARG A 45 -5.95 23.85 24.38
CA ARG A 45 -5.81 23.02 23.17
C ARG A 45 -7.05 23.13 22.27
N LEU A 46 -6.87 22.89 20.98
CA LEU A 46 -7.93 22.82 19.98
C LEU A 46 -8.20 21.38 19.54
N GLU A 47 -9.40 21.14 19.03
CA GLU A 47 -9.71 19.90 18.32
C GLU A 47 -8.95 19.88 16.99
N PRO A 48 -8.33 18.75 16.58
CA PRO A 48 -7.51 18.69 15.38
C PRO A 48 -8.23 19.13 14.09
N GLY A 49 -9.55 18.90 14.04
CA GLY A 49 -10.39 19.28 12.90
C GLY A 49 -10.79 20.76 12.87
N THR A 50 -10.58 21.55 13.94
CA THR A 50 -11.16 22.91 14.04
C THR A 50 -10.80 23.83 12.87
N LEU A 51 -9.56 23.79 12.37
CA LEU A 51 -9.13 24.60 11.22
C LEU A 51 -9.67 24.10 9.87
N LEU A 52 -9.98 22.80 9.76
CA LEU A 52 -10.51 22.18 8.52
C LEU A 52 -12.03 22.27 8.44
N GLU A 53 -12.70 22.24 9.58
CA GLU A 53 -14.15 22.34 9.73
C GLU A 53 -14.66 23.78 9.69
N ASN A 54 -13.77 24.76 9.88
CA ASN A 54 -14.10 26.19 9.91
C ASN A 54 -13.11 26.98 9.02
N PRO A 55 -13.23 26.85 7.68
CA PRO A 55 -12.19 27.24 6.72
C PRO A 55 -12.06 28.75 6.49
N THR A 56 -12.88 29.59 7.14
CA THR A 56 -12.73 31.06 7.13
C THR A 56 -12.37 31.62 8.51
N LEU A 57 -11.74 32.79 8.51
CA LEU A 57 -11.41 33.54 9.73
C LEU A 57 -12.63 33.83 10.62
N ARG A 58 -13.81 34.02 10.01
CA ARG A 58 -15.10 34.28 10.69
C ARG A 58 -15.69 33.03 11.33
N GLU A 59 -15.73 31.91 10.61
CA GLU A 59 -16.24 30.64 11.15
C GLU A 59 -15.34 30.16 12.29
N LEU A 60 -14.02 30.24 12.10
CA LEU A 60 -13.04 29.89 13.12
C LEU A 60 -13.19 30.75 14.38
N ALA A 61 -13.36 32.07 14.24
CA ALA A 61 -13.63 32.95 15.38
C ALA A 61 -14.94 32.57 16.12
N GLY A 62 -15.98 32.17 15.38
CA GLY A 62 -17.24 31.66 15.93
C GLY A 62 -17.06 30.36 16.71
N ALA A 63 -16.48 29.33 16.10
CA ALA A 63 -16.24 28.02 16.72
C ALA A 63 -15.28 28.09 17.92
N LEU A 64 -14.34 29.03 17.93
CA LEU A 64 -13.44 29.29 19.05
C LEU A 64 -14.06 30.13 20.17
N GLY A 65 -15.21 30.77 19.93
CA GLY A 65 -15.91 31.64 20.88
C GLY A 65 -15.28 33.01 21.09
N VAL A 66 -14.49 33.50 20.13
CA VAL A 66 -13.70 34.75 20.26
C VAL A 66 -14.25 35.86 19.38
N ALA A 67 -15.00 36.79 19.98
CA ALA A 67 -15.71 37.87 19.28
C ALA A 67 -15.28 39.27 19.74
N GLY A 68 -15.04 40.17 18.78
CA GLY A 68 -14.80 41.60 18.99
C GLY A 68 -13.91 42.22 17.90
N VAL A 69 -14.10 43.49 17.48
CA VAL A 69 -15.15 44.48 17.77
C VAL A 69 -15.34 45.36 16.51
N GLY A 70 -16.56 45.82 16.22
CA GLY A 70 -16.86 46.80 15.16
C GLY A 70 -17.70 47.98 15.69
N PRO A 71 -18.30 48.83 14.83
CA PRO A 71 -19.28 49.84 15.23
C PRO A 71 -20.72 49.54 14.76
N ALA A 72 -21.73 49.94 15.54
CA ALA A 72 -23.17 49.74 15.30
C ALA A 72 -24.00 50.86 15.97
N ALA A 73 -25.31 51.06 15.78
CA ALA A 73 -26.36 50.33 15.04
C ALA A 73 -27.24 51.35 14.25
N VAL A 74 -28.52 51.21 13.85
CA VAL A 74 -29.68 50.28 14.06
C VAL A 74 -30.50 50.28 12.72
N VAL A 75 -31.68 49.66 12.46
CA VAL A 75 -32.92 49.35 13.21
C VAL A 75 -33.59 48.10 12.58
N GLY A 76 -34.25 47.27 13.40
CA GLY A 76 -35.49 46.50 13.09
C GLY A 76 -35.65 45.74 11.76
N GLY A 77 -35.58 44.41 11.83
CA GLY A 77 -36.12 43.47 10.84
C GLY A 77 -36.08 42.05 11.41
N ASP A 78 -37.11 41.24 11.16
CA ASP A 78 -37.14 39.84 11.61
C ASP A 78 -36.02 39.00 10.97
N PRO A 79 -35.52 37.96 11.66
CA PRO A 79 -34.47 37.10 11.12
C PRO A 79 -35.03 36.22 9.98
N LEU A 80 -34.99 36.75 8.76
CA LEU A 80 -35.05 35.94 7.55
C LEU A 80 -33.81 35.04 7.53
N VAL A 81 -34.00 33.80 7.97
CA VAL A 81 -33.00 32.73 7.94
C VAL A 81 -32.65 32.46 6.48
N SER A 82 -31.58 33.10 6.01
CA SER A 82 -31.02 32.87 4.68
C SER A 82 -30.17 31.60 4.69
N THR A 83 -30.84 30.45 4.83
CA THR A 83 -30.27 29.16 4.44
C THR A 83 -29.99 29.20 2.95
N VAL A 84 -28.75 29.51 2.57
CA VAL A 84 -28.22 29.20 1.22
C VAL A 84 -27.95 27.69 1.16
N GLU A 85 -29.04 26.94 1.32
CA GLU A 85 -29.12 25.50 1.11
C GLU A 85 -28.89 25.28 -0.39
N ARG A 86 -27.63 25.03 -0.78
CA ARG A 86 -27.36 24.50 -2.13
C ARG A 86 -28.18 23.22 -2.25
N PRO A 87 -29.12 23.11 -3.21
CA PRO A 87 -29.97 21.93 -3.32
C PRO A 87 -29.14 20.74 -3.79
N SER A 88 -28.62 19.98 -2.81
CA SER A 88 -28.12 18.63 -3.01
C SER A 88 -29.31 17.73 -3.31
N ALA A 89 -29.82 17.84 -4.54
CA ALA A 89 -30.77 16.88 -5.08
C ALA A 89 -30.23 15.46 -4.80
N PRO A 90 -31.04 14.53 -4.27
CA PRO A 90 -30.58 13.18 -4.02
C PRO A 90 -30.01 12.62 -5.31
N ALA A 91 -28.71 12.29 -5.29
CA ALA A 91 -28.12 11.56 -6.40
C ALA A 91 -28.95 10.27 -6.57
N PRO A 92 -29.42 9.95 -7.79
CA PRO A 92 -30.26 8.78 -7.98
C PRO A 92 -29.51 7.56 -7.45
N ASP A 93 -30.14 6.81 -6.55
CA ASP A 93 -29.53 5.64 -5.91
C ASP A 93 -29.40 4.53 -6.96
N LEU A 94 -28.28 4.59 -7.71
CA LEU A 94 -27.98 3.69 -8.82
C LEU A 94 -28.02 2.26 -8.28
N PRO A 95 -28.84 1.35 -8.85
CA PRO A 95 -29.06 0.03 -8.30
C PRO A 95 -27.74 -0.68 -8.01
N ARG A 96 -27.41 -0.85 -6.72
CA ARG A 96 -26.25 -1.61 -6.30
C ARG A 96 -26.42 -3.03 -6.82
N PRO A 97 -25.53 -3.56 -7.69
CA PRO A 97 -25.70 -4.90 -8.23
C PRO A 97 -25.63 -5.91 -7.07
N GLY A 98 -26.74 -6.60 -6.82
CA GLY A 98 -26.85 -7.62 -5.79
C GLY A 98 -25.96 -8.82 -6.11
N ARG A 99 -24.73 -8.81 -5.61
CA ARG A 99 -23.75 -9.89 -5.80
C ARG A 99 -23.89 -10.91 -4.66
N ALA A 100 -23.84 -12.20 -5.00
CA ALA A 100 -24.21 -13.28 -4.10
C ALA A 100 -23.28 -13.40 -2.86
N PRO A 101 -23.75 -13.92 -1.71
CA PRO A 101 -23.08 -13.72 -0.42
C PRO A 101 -21.86 -14.61 -0.11
N GLY A 102 -21.45 -15.48 -1.03
CA GLY A 102 -20.50 -16.59 -0.74
C GLY A 102 -19.41 -16.77 -1.79
N GLY A 103 -18.77 -15.67 -2.21
CA GLY A 103 -17.73 -15.70 -3.25
C GLY A 103 -17.01 -14.36 -3.40
N ARG A 104 -16.56 -13.80 -2.27
CA ARG A 104 -15.87 -12.49 -2.20
C ARG A 104 -14.55 -12.50 -1.44
N GLU A 105 -14.18 -13.66 -0.88
CA GLU A 105 -13.09 -13.80 0.07
C GLU A 105 -11.81 -14.21 -0.64
N ILE A 106 -10.71 -13.52 -0.34
CA ILE A 106 -9.40 -13.72 -0.99
C ILE A 106 -8.43 -14.30 0.03
N ALA A 107 -7.91 -15.49 -0.25
CA ALA A 107 -6.89 -16.15 0.55
C ALA A 107 -5.50 -15.57 0.25
N VAL A 108 -4.75 -15.25 1.31
CA VAL A 108 -3.29 -15.05 1.24
C VAL A 108 -2.65 -16.43 1.33
N ILE A 109 -2.11 -16.92 0.21
CA ILE A 109 -1.54 -18.29 0.11
C ILE A 109 -0.02 -18.34 0.19
N GLY A 110 0.67 -17.20 0.10
CA GLY A 110 2.10 -17.08 0.41
C GLY A 110 2.52 -15.63 0.64
N MET A 111 3.65 -15.44 1.32
CA MET A 111 4.17 -14.13 1.73
C MET A 111 5.69 -14.04 1.62
N ALA A 112 6.19 -12.94 1.06
CA ALA A 112 7.62 -12.61 1.05
C ALA A 112 7.87 -11.14 1.37
N CYS A 113 8.99 -10.83 1.99
CA CYS A 113 9.49 -9.45 2.11
C CYS A 113 11.02 -9.38 2.25
N ARG A 114 11.55 -8.21 1.90
CA ARG A 114 12.92 -7.77 2.18
C ARG A 114 12.80 -6.33 2.68
N PHE A 115 12.93 -6.17 4.00
CA PHE A 115 12.74 -4.93 4.76
C PHE A 115 14.01 -4.63 5.60
N PRO A 116 14.15 -3.42 6.17
CA PRO A 116 15.29 -3.05 7.02
C PRO A 116 15.46 -3.96 8.24
N ASP A 117 16.67 -4.50 8.44
CA ASP A 117 17.04 -5.60 9.36
C ASP A 117 16.27 -6.94 9.16
N ALA A 118 15.52 -7.09 8.06
CA ALA A 118 14.58 -8.20 7.85
C ALA A 118 14.62 -8.76 6.41
N PRO A 119 15.55 -9.69 6.10
CA PRO A 119 15.65 -10.32 4.77
C PRO A 119 14.55 -11.34 4.46
N ASP A 120 13.69 -11.66 5.44
CA ASP A 120 12.59 -12.62 5.30
C ASP A 120 11.42 -12.28 6.27
N VAL A 121 10.23 -12.83 6.02
CA VAL A 121 9.01 -12.59 6.83
C VAL A 121 9.14 -13.06 8.29
N GLY A 122 9.98 -14.07 8.55
CA GLY A 122 10.29 -14.53 9.91
C GLY A 122 11.25 -13.59 10.64
N ALA A 123 12.24 -13.01 9.95
CA ALA A 123 13.08 -11.94 10.48
C ALA A 123 12.24 -10.69 10.80
N PHE A 124 11.32 -10.32 9.90
CA PHE A 124 10.37 -9.24 10.14
C PHE A 124 9.52 -9.49 11.39
N TRP A 125 8.94 -10.69 11.56
CA TRP A 125 8.22 -11.04 12.79
C TRP A 125 9.10 -10.97 14.05
N ARG A 126 10.32 -11.52 14.01
CA ARG A 126 11.27 -11.43 15.14
C ARG A 126 11.57 -9.99 15.53
N ASN A 127 11.74 -9.11 14.54
CA ASN A 127 12.02 -7.69 14.75
C ASN A 127 10.82 -6.93 15.36
N LEU A 128 9.61 -7.18 14.85
CA LEU A 128 8.36 -6.65 15.44
C LEU A 128 8.22 -7.10 16.90
N ALA A 129 8.32 -8.41 17.15
CA ALA A 129 8.15 -9.00 18.47
C ALA A 129 9.19 -8.49 19.50
N ALA A 130 10.43 -8.27 19.06
CA ALA A 130 11.54 -7.80 19.89
C ALA A 130 11.60 -6.26 20.07
N LYS A 131 10.55 -5.51 19.70
CA LYS A 131 10.52 -4.03 19.72
C LYS A 131 11.68 -3.37 18.93
N ARG A 132 12.19 -4.00 17.87
CA ARG A 132 13.29 -3.43 17.05
C ARG A 132 12.80 -2.21 16.26
N CYS A 133 13.64 -1.18 16.23
CA CYS A 133 13.57 -0.07 15.28
C CYS A 133 14.80 -0.13 14.36
N SER A 134 14.58 -0.20 13.05
CA SER A 134 15.62 -0.37 12.01
C SER A 134 15.98 0.97 11.33
N VAL A 135 15.80 2.09 12.02
CA VAL A 135 16.16 3.43 11.52
C VAL A 135 17.62 3.73 11.83
N THR A 136 18.36 4.17 10.83
CA THR A 136 19.75 4.62 10.88
C THR A 136 19.89 6.02 10.30
N GLU A 137 21.08 6.61 10.35
CA GLU A 137 21.43 7.69 9.42
C GLU A 137 21.49 7.13 7.98
N VAL A 138 21.34 7.99 6.97
CA VAL A 138 21.52 7.61 5.55
C VAL A 138 22.90 6.97 5.34
N PRO A 139 23.01 5.76 4.76
CA PRO A 139 24.29 5.16 4.42
C PRO A 139 25.01 5.97 3.34
N GLY A 140 26.31 6.26 3.52
CA GLY A 140 27.12 7.00 2.55
C GLY A 140 27.31 6.32 1.19
N SER A 141 26.82 5.10 0.99
CA SER A 141 26.69 4.46 -0.34
C SER A 141 25.50 4.99 -1.15
N ARG A 142 24.57 5.70 -0.51
CA ARG A 142 23.42 6.35 -1.14
C ARG A 142 23.81 7.76 -1.62
N TRP A 143 23.99 8.69 -0.69
CA TRP A 143 24.53 10.05 -0.92
C TRP A 143 25.23 10.56 0.35
N ASP A 144 25.96 11.68 0.24
CA ASP A 144 26.51 12.38 1.41
C ASP A 144 25.44 13.32 2.00
N THR A 145 25.05 13.12 3.24
CA THR A 145 24.06 13.99 3.91
C THR A 145 24.63 15.34 4.32
N ALA A 146 25.96 15.49 4.43
CA ALA A 146 26.59 16.75 4.83
C ALA A 146 26.48 17.86 3.76
N GLU A 147 26.11 17.51 2.52
CA GLU A 147 25.80 18.49 1.45
C GLU A 147 24.43 19.18 1.67
N PHE A 148 23.50 18.54 2.40
CA PHE A 148 22.10 18.99 2.52
C PHE A 148 21.61 19.20 3.95
N TYR A 149 22.20 18.51 4.95
CA TYR A 149 21.79 18.54 6.34
C TYR A 149 22.92 19.03 7.27
N PRO A 150 22.65 19.94 8.23
CA PRO A 150 21.39 20.64 8.45
C PRO A 150 21.23 21.81 7.45
N GLY A 151 20.07 21.94 6.82
CA GLY A 151 19.82 23.00 5.85
C GLY A 151 18.61 22.70 4.98
N THR A 152 18.84 22.48 3.68
CA THR A 152 17.80 22.12 2.70
C THR A 152 17.09 20.82 3.04
N ALA A 153 17.79 19.89 3.70
CA ALA A 153 17.20 18.74 4.38
C ALA A 153 17.07 19.02 5.88
N THR A 154 15.87 18.78 6.41
CA THR A 154 15.51 18.86 7.85
C THR A 154 15.77 17.56 8.60
N SER A 155 16.06 16.47 7.90
CA SER A 155 16.35 15.15 8.49
C SER A 155 17.42 14.42 7.68
N LYS A 156 18.15 13.53 8.35
CA LYS A 156 19.19 12.64 7.79
C LYS A 156 18.98 11.17 8.15
N TRP A 157 17.79 10.83 8.62
CA TRP A 157 17.42 9.50 9.13
C TRP A 157 16.60 8.72 8.12
N GLY A 158 16.79 7.41 8.04
CA GLY A 158 15.99 6.53 7.19
C GLY A 158 16.07 5.07 7.62
N ALA A 159 15.23 4.21 7.05
CA ALA A 159 15.30 2.77 7.25
C ALA A 159 15.61 2.08 5.91
N PHE A 160 16.77 1.42 5.83
CA PHE A 160 17.37 0.96 4.58
C PHE A 160 17.47 -0.56 4.47
N VAL A 161 17.40 -1.07 3.24
CA VAL A 161 17.66 -2.45 2.88
C VAL A 161 19.13 -2.59 2.48
N ASP A 162 19.83 -3.54 3.08
CA ASP A 162 21.21 -3.87 2.72
C ASP A 162 21.30 -4.54 1.34
N GLY A 163 22.38 -4.27 0.61
CA GLY A 163 22.74 -4.98 -0.62
C GLY A 163 21.75 -4.81 -1.77
N ILE A 164 21.22 -3.60 -1.97
CA ILE A 164 20.39 -3.27 -3.15
C ILE A 164 21.22 -3.27 -4.45
N GLU A 165 22.54 -3.15 -4.30
CA GLU A 165 23.54 -3.24 -5.36
C GLU A 165 23.70 -4.67 -5.88
N ASP A 166 23.32 -5.68 -5.08
CA ASP A 166 23.55 -7.10 -5.33
C ASP A 166 22.28 -7.83 -5.79
N PHE A 167 22.41 -8.65 -6.83
CA PHE A 167 21.32 -9.43 -7.44
C PHE A 167 21.86 -10.74 -8.02
N ASP A 168 21.03 -11.77 -8.16
CA ASP A 168 21.41 -13.05 -8.78
C ASP A 168 20.91 -13.12 -10.23
N ALA A 169 21.70 -12.57 -11.15
CA ALA A 169 21.38 -12.58 -12.57
C ALA A 169 21.37 -14.02 -13.16
N GLU A 170 22.16 -14.94 -12.62
CA GLU A 170 22.24 -16.34 -13.10
C GLU A 170 20.93 -17.09 -12.82
N TYR A 171 20.39 -16.95 -11.60
CA TYR A 171 19.09 -17.54 -11.21
C TYR A 171 17.94 -17.10 -12.11
N PHE A 172 17.94 -15.85 -12.57
CA PHE A 172 16.93 -15.32 -13.50
C PHE A 172 17.28 -15.48 -14.98
N GLY A 173 18.44 -16.05 -15.32
CA GLY A 173 18.89 -16.22 -16.71
C GLY A 173 19.22 -14.92 -17.44
N MET A 174 19.50 -13.85 -16.71
CA MET A 174 19.78 -12.51 -17.25
C MET A 174 21.27 -12.29 -17.51
N GLY A 175 21.59 -11.44 -18.50
CA GLY A 175 22.97 -11.00 -18.73
C GLY A 175 23.47 -10.06 -17.63
N ALA A 176 24.74 -10.14 -17.25
CA ALA A 176 25.31 -9.28 -16.20
C ALA A 176 25.23 -7.76 -16.53
N GLU A 177 25.32 -7.40 -17.81
CA GLU A 177 25.10 -6.02 -18.31
C GLU A 177 23.64 -5.60 -18.14
N GLU A 178 22.69 -6.45 -18.53
CA GLU A 178 21.25 -6.21 -18.39
C GLU A 178 20.85 -6.05 -16.91
N ALA A 179 21.27 -6.97 -16.05
CA ALA A 179 21.01 -6.92 -14.61
C ALA A 179 21.57 -5.65 -13.96
N THR A 180 22.75 -5.20 -14.42
CA THR A 180 23.38 -3.93 -13.98
C THR A 180 22.59 -2.70 -14.44
N CYS A 181 21.87 -2.80 -15.56
CA CYS A 181 20.99 -1.74 -16.07
C CYS A 181 19.59 -1.70 -15.44
N LEU A 182 19.15 -2.74 -14.70
CA LEU A 182 17.85 -2.73 -14.01
C LEU A 182 17.87 -1.81 -12.79
N ASP A 183 16.81 -1.03 -12.59
CA ASP A 183 16.52 -0.33 -11.33
C ASP A 183 16.38 -1.37 -10.18
N PRO A 184 16.98 -1.14 -8.99
CA PRO A 184 16.90 -2.08 -7.86
C PRO A 184 15.48 -2.40 -7.41
N THR A 185 14.51 -1.50 -7.62
CA THR A 185 13.07 -1.71 -7.40
C THR A 185 12.56 -2.96 -8.15
N ILE A 186 12.98 -3.12 -9.42
CA ILE A 186 12.63 -4.27 -10.26
C ILE A 186 13.28 -5.55 -9.70
N ARG A 187 14.56 -5.46 -9.34
CA ARG A 187 15.35 -6.60 -8.84
C ARG A 187 14.80 -7.16 -7.54
N LEU A 188 14.51 -6.29 -6.57
CA LEU A 188 13.88 -6.65 -5.30
C LEU A 188 12.51 -7.30 -5.51
N PHE A 189 11.73 -6.82 -6.48
CA PHE A 189 10.41 -7.38 -6.78
C PHE A 189 10.46 -8.74 -7.49
N LEU A 190 11.48 -8.97 -8.34
CA LEU A 190 11.77 -10.28 -8.93
C LEU A 190 12.18 -11.31 -7.86
N GLU A 191 13.11 -10.98 -6.96
CA GLU A 191 13.49 -11.83 -5.83
C GLU A 191 12.31 -12.10 -4.88
N GLY A 192 11.54 -11.06 -4.55
CA GLY A 192 10.33 -11.16 -3.73
C GLY A 192 9.27 -12.05 -4.36
N THR A 193 9.11 -12.02 -5.68
CA THR A 193 8.17 -12.91 -6.39
C THR A 193 8.67 -14.36 -6.39
N ALA A 194 9.95 -14.61 -6.67
CA ALA A 194 10.51 -15.97 -6.57
C ALA A 194 10.35 -16.55 -5.14
N ALA A 195 10.53 -15.72 -4.11
CA ALA A 195 10.30 -16.12 -2.72
C ALA A 195 8.82 -16.36 -2.38
N VAL A 196 7.88 -15.54 -2.88
CA VAL A 196 6.45 -15.71 -2.57
C VAL A 196 5.86 -16.97 -3.22
N LEU A 197 6.33 -17.31 -4.42
CA LEU A 197 5.96 -18.55 -5.11
C LEU A 197 6.45 -19.78 -4.34
N ALA A 198 7.67 -19.73 -3.79
CA ALA A 198 8.22 -20.81 -2.98
C ALA A 198 7.46 -20.98 -1.64
N ASP A 199 7.17 -19.90 -0.91
CA ASP A 199 6.38 -19.94 0.34
C ASP A 199 4.94 -20.44 0.12
N ALA A 200 4.35 -20.10 -1.03
CA ALA A 200 3.04 -20.63 -1.44
C ALA A 200 3.08 -22.07 -1.95
N GLY A 201 4.26 -22.64 -2.23
CA GLY A 201 4.41 -24.00 -2.73
C GLY A 201 4.16 -24.17 -4.23
N TYR A 202 4.33 -23.14 -5.06
CA TYR A 202 4.04 -23.15 -6.50
C TYR A 202 5.30 -23.16 -7.37
N GLY A 203 5.34 -24.12 -8.32
CA GLY A 203 6.43 -24.24 -9.30
C GLY A 203 6.04 -23.84 -10.73
N GLU A 204 7.04 -23.73 -11.61
CA GLU A 204 6.88 -23.38 -13.04
C GLU A 204 5.74 -24.16 -13.73
N ARG A 205 5.73 -25.49 -13.52
CA ARG A 205 4.77 -26.44 -14.11
C ARG A 205 3.31 -26.16 -13.77
N GLU A 206 3.03 -25.36 -12.74
CA GLU A 206 1.69 -25.08 -12.24
C GLU A 206 1.17 -23.68 -12.58
N LEU A 207 2.05 -22.74 -12.97
CA LEU A 207 1.68 -21.33 -13.19
C LEU A 207 2.19 -20.73 -14.50
N TRP A 208 3.21 -21.30 -15.16
CA TRP A 208 3.70 -20.76 -16.43
C TRP A 208 2.65 -20.95 -17.53
N GLY A 209 2.38 -19.88 -18.28
CA GLY A 209 1.36 -19.84 -19.33
C GLY A 209 -0.07 -19.79 -18.81
N ARG A 210 -0.28 -19.39 -17.54
CA ARG A 210 -1.61 -19.16 -16.94
C ARG A 210 -1.88 -17.67 -16.75
N ASP A 211 -3.16 -17.37 -16.57
CA ASP A 211 -3.68 -16.04 -16.24
C ASP A 211 -3.35 -15.68 -14.77
N VAL A 212 -2.06 -15.49 -14.50
CA VAL A 212 -1.54 -14.97 -13.24
C VAL A 212 -1.38 -13.47 -13.36
N GLY A 213 -2.11 -12.70 -12.57
CA GLY A 213 -2.03 -11.24 -12.57
C GLY A 213 -0.88 -10.71 -11.71
N VAL A 214 -0.36 -9.53 -12.04
CA VAL A 214 0.76 -8.87 -11.33
C VAL A 214 0.39 -7.41 -11.04
N PHE A 215 0.18 -7.09 -9.77
CA PHE A 215 -0.32 -5.80 -9.30
C PHE A 215 0.62 -5.22 -8.23
N VAL A 216 1.45 -4.25 -8.61
CA VAL A 216 2.50 -3.71 -7.72
C VAL A 216 2.37 -2.22 -7.48
N GLY A 217 2.34 -1.81 -6.23
CA GLY A 217 2.46 -0.40 -5.84
C GLY A 217 3.94 0.01 -5.80
N ALA A 218 4.39 0.80 -6.78
CA ALA A 218 5.80 1.18 -6.90
C ALA A 218 6.01 2.49 -7.65
N ARG A 219 7.11 3.17 -7.32
CA ARG A 219 7.69 4.31 -8.05
C ARG A 219 9.14 3.97 -8.41
N MET A 220 9.72 4.67 -9.39
CA MET A 220 11.12 4.44 -9.78
C MET A 220 12.08 5.14 -8.84
N SER A 221 13.26 4.53 -8.66
CA SER A 221 14.23 4.95 -7.65
C SER A 221 15.25 5.97 -8.17
N ASN A 222 14.89 6.71 -9.23
CA ASN A 222 15.75 7.63 -9.98
C ASN A 222 17.06 6.98 -10.50
N TYR A 223 17.10 5.66 -10.70
CA TYR A 223 18.37 4.96 -11.01
C TYR A 223 19.02 5.45 -12.32
N ARG A 224 18.21 5.78 -13.34
CA ARG A 224 18.67 6.34 -14.62
C ARG A 224 19.27 7.74 -14.43
N GLU A 225 18.64 8.56 -13.60
CA GLU A 225 19.01 9.93 -13.30
C GLU A 225 20.28 9.97 -12.45
N ARG A 226 20.38 9.13 -11.40
CA ARG A 226 21.58 8.95 -10.56
C ARG A 226 22.80 8.46 -11.37
N THR A 227 22.60 7.58 -12.34
CA THR A 227 23.70 6.95 -13.12
C THR A 227 24.03 7.70 -14.40
N GLY A 228 23.13 8.55 -14.89
CA GLY A 228 23.25 9.22 -16.19
C GLY A 228 23.14 8.28 -17.40
N ALA A 229 22.74 7.02 -17.19
CA ALA A 229 22.68 6.00 -18.23
C ALA A 229 21.63 6.33 -19.31
N ARG A 230 21.96 6.13 -20.59
CA ARG A 230 21.08 6.46 -21.72
C ARG A 230 21.20 5.45 -22.85
N GLY A 231 20.06 4.94 -23.31
CA GLY A 231 19.96 3.98 -24.41
C GLY A 231 20.24 2.53 -24.01
N GLY A 232 20.07 1.61 -24.96
CA GLY A 232 20.29 0.17 -24.74
C GLY A 232 19.42 -0.42 -23.63
N ALA A 233 19.96 -1.41 -22.90
CA ALA A 233 19.28 -2.06 -21.79
C ALA A 233 18.87 -1.10 -20.66
N ALA A 234 19.61 0.01 -20.47
CA ALA A 234 19.30 1.01 -19.44
C ALA A 234 17.98 1.77 -19.68
N GLY A 235 17.45 1.83 -20.91
CA GLY A 235 16.12 2.40 -21.15
C GLY A 235 15.02 1.55 -20.51
N MET A 236 14.91 0.30 -20.98
CA MET A 236 13.94 -0.68 -20.47
C MET A 236 14.24 -1.20 -19.06
N GLY A 237 15.40 -0.87 -18.50
CA GLY A 237 15.78 -1.22 -17.14
C GLY A 237 15.22 -0.28 -16.07
N THR A 238 14.71 0.91 -16.43
CA THR A 238 14.36 1.97 -15.46
C THR A 238 12.99 2.61 -15.68
N ASP A 239 12.19 2.13 -16.63
CA ASP A 239 10.84 2.65 -16.87
C ASP A 239 9.82 1.93 -15.97
N GLN A 240 8.92 2.71 -15.34
CA GLN A 240 8.14 2.28 -14.16
C GLN A 240 7.30 1.01 -14.39
N ASN A 241 6.75 0.81 -15.59
CA ASN A 241 5.96 -0.37 -15.94
C ASN A 241 6.76 -1.69 -15.90
N PHE A 242 8.09 -1.65 -16.00
CA PHE A 242 8.92 -2.85 -16.02
C PHE A 242 9.00 -3.59 -14.69
N VAL A 243 8.58 -3.00 -13.56
CA VAL A 243 8.45 -3.74 -12.28
C VAL A 243 7.45 -4.90 -12.42
N ALA A 244 6.29 -4.65 -13.04
CA ALA A 244 5.31 -5.70 -13.32
C ALA A 244 5.70 -6.52 -14.57
N ALA A 245 6.09 -5.86 -15.67
CA ALA A 245 6.35 -6.55 -16.93
C ALA A 245 7.55 -7.52 -16.86
N ARG A 246 8.59 -7.22 -16.06
CA ARG A 246 9.71 -8.16 -15.84
C ARG A 246 9.27 -9.39 -15.06
N VAL A 247 8.39 -9.26 -14.07
CA VAL A 247 7.80 -10.41 -13.36
C VAL A 247 6.98 -11.27 -14.33
N SER A 248 6.07 -10.67 -15.11
CA SER A 248 5.26 -11.43 -16.07
C SER A 248 6.11 -12.14 -17.14
N HIS A 249 7.17 -11.49 -17.62
CA HIS A 249 8.14 -12.12 -18.53
C HIS A 249 8.91 -13.26 -17.85
N GLN A 250 9.45 -13.05 -16.66
CA GLN A 250 10.33 -13.98 -15.96
C GLN A 250 9.65 -15.31 -15.59
N PHE A 251 8.40 -15.23 -15.14
CA PHE A 251 7.61 -16.39 -14.70
C PHE A 251 6.53 -16.78 -15.72
N ASN A 252 6.60 -16.26 -16.95
CA ASN A 252 5.68 -16.56 -18.05
C ASN A 252 4.19 -16.41 -17.65
N PHE A 253 3.84 -15.33 -16.95
CA PHE A 253 2.48 -15.04 -16.50
C PHE A 253 1.72 -14.25 -17.56
N HIS A 254 0.52 -14.70 -17.94
CA HIS A 254 -0.26 -14.14 -19.06
C HIS A 254 -1.45 -13.26 -18.61
N GLY A 255 -1.69 -13.16 -17.30
CA GLY A 255 -2.76 -12.33 -16.74
C GLY A 255 -2.46 -10.82 -16.74
N PRO A 256 -3.38 -9.99 -16.21
CA PRO A 256 -3.22 -8.54 -16.17
C PRO A 256 -1.97 -8.12 -15.40
N ASN A 257 -1.12 -7.29 -16.01
CA ASN A 257 0.08 -6.74 -15.37
C ASN A 257 -0.04 -5.21 -15.28
N MET A 258 0.17 -4.66 -14.09
CA MET A 258 0.12 -3.22 -13.87
C MET A 258 0.96 -2.75 -12.67
N VAL A 259 1.49 -1.54 -12.80
CA VAL A 259 2.12 -0.79 -11.72
C VAL A 259 1.19 0.34 -11.33
N VAL A 260 1.03 0.55 -10.03
CA VAL A 260 0.12 1.53 -9.44
C VAL A 260 0.93 2.59 -8.70
N ASP A 261 0.63 3.85 -8.98
CA ASP A 261 1.05 4.97 -8.14
C ASP A 261 -0.17 5.73 -7.60
N SER A 262 -0.34 5.68 -6.28
CA SER A 262 -1.17 6.56 -5.47
C SER A 262 -0.39 6.98 -4.22
N ALA A 263 0.91 7.29 -4.42
CA ALA A 263 1.89 7.61 -3.39
C ALA A 263 1.94 6.56 -2.26
N CYS A 264 1.57 6.95 -1.04
CA CYS A 264 1.70 6.11 0.15
C CYS A 264 0.64 5.00 0.28
N SER A 265 -0.40 5.00 -0.57
CA SER A 265 -1.43 3.95 -0.60
C SER A 265 -1.28 2.93 -1.74
N SER A 266 -0.29 3.12 -2.63
CA SER A 266 -0.11 2.33 -3.87
C SER A 266 -0.23 0.82 -3.68
N SER A 267 0.41 0.26 -2.64
CA SER A 267 0.38 -1.18 -2.37
C SER A 267 -0.99 -1.71 -1.94
N LEU A 268 -1.79 -0.95 -1.18
CA LEU A 268 -3.17 -1.37 -0.86
C LEU A 268 -4.10 -1.25 -2.08
N VAL A 269 -3.87 -0.26 -2.94
CA VAL A 269 -4.61 -0.13 -4.22
C VAL A 269 -4.23 -1.28 -5.17
N GLY A 270 -2.95 -1.67 -5.24
CA GLY A 270 -2.51 -2.87 -5.96
C GLY A 270 -3.17 -4.15 -5.45
N ILE A 271 -3.22 -4.38 -4.14
CA ILE A 271 -3.96 -5.51 -3.54
C ILE A 271 -5.45 -5.44 -3.88
N GLN A 272 -6.07 -4.25 -3.86
CA GLN A 272 -7.49 -4.09 -4.21
C GLN A 272 -7.78 -4.50 -5.67
N LEU A 273 -6.89 -4.15 -6.60
CA LEU A 273 -7.01 -4.51 -8.02
C LEU A 273 -6.76 -6.01 -8.24
N ALA A 274 -5.76 -6.60 -7.57
CA ALA A 274 -5.56 -8.05 -7.54
C ALA A 274 -6.80 -8.80 -7.04
N CYS A 275 -7.38 -8.35 -5.93
CA CYS A 275 -8.62 -8.92 -5.40
C CYS A 275 -9.79 -8.81 -6.39
N ARG A 276 -9.92 -7.71 -7.15
CA ARG A 276 -10.95 -7.58 -8.19
C ARG A 276 -10.72 -8.55 -9.35
N SER A 277 -9.51 -8.58 -9.89
CA SER A 277 -9.15 -9.43 -11.02
C SER A 277 -9.38 -10.92 -10.72
N LEU A 278 -9.08 -11.36 -9.47
CA LEU A 278 -9.43 -12.70 -8.96
C LEU A 278 -10.94 -12.95 -8.84
N LEU A 279 -11.71 -11.96 -8.38
CA LEU A 279 -13.16 -12.11 -8.17
C LEU A 279 -13.97 -12.03 -9.46
N ASP A 280 -13.46 -11.32 -10.46
CA ASP A 280 -14.11 -11.10 -11.76
C ASP A 280 -13.59 -12.06 -12.85
N GLY A 281 -12.60 -12.91 -12.54
CA GLY A 281 -12.15 -14.05 -13.36
C GLY A 281 -11.08 -13.73 -14.39
N GLU A 282 -10.50 -12.53 -14.36
CA GLU A 282 -9.36 -12.11 -15.19
C GLU A 282 -8.02 -12.70 -14.71
N SER A 283 -7.94 -13.15 -13.47
CA SER A 283 -6.78 -13.82 -12.87
C SER A 283 -7.21 -15.11 -12.17
N GLU A 284 -6.52 -16.22 -12.41
CA GLU A 284 -6.66 -17.45 -11.59
C GLU A 284 -5.88 -17.34 -10.26
N VAL A 285 -4.76 -16.61 -10.29
CA VAL A 285 -3.84 -16.32 -9.16
C VAL A 285 -3.34 -14.89 -9.34
N ALA A 286 -3.06 -14.16 -8.26
CA ALA A 286 -2.48 -12.82 -8.38
C ALA A 286 -1.27 -12.62 -7.46
N VAL A 287 -0.19 -12.09 -8.03
CA VAL A 287 0.94 -11.50 -7.31
C VAL A 287 0.55 -10.06 -6.97
N ALA A 288 0.40 -9.77 -5.67
CA ALA A 288 0.08 -8.43 -5.18
C ALA A 288 1.24 -7.87 -4.34
N GLY A 289 1.66 -6.63 -4.61
CA GLY A 289 2.98 -6.16 -4.21
C GLY A 289 3.09 -4.70 -3.79
N GLY A 290 4.17 -4.39 -3.07
CA GLY A 290 4.64 -3.04 -2.82
C GLY A 290 6.16 -3.00 -2.78
N VAL A 291 6.78 -2.07 -3.51
CA VAL A 291 8.24 -1.85 -3.47
C VAL A 291 8.59 -0.37 -3.67
N ASP A 292 9.55 0.13 -2.89
CA ASP A 292 10.07 1.50 -2.96
C ASP A 292 11.55 1.49 -2.49
N VAL A 293 12.41 2.34 -3.06
CA VAL A 293 13.88 2.33 -2.86
C VAL A 293 14.45 3.76 -2.88
N LEU A 294 15.30 4.10 -1.91
CA LEU A 294 15.83 5.45 -1.68
C LEU A 294 17.30 5.55 -2.15
N LEU A 295 17.52 6.03 -3.38
CA LEU A 295 18.86 6.11 -3.97
C LEU A 295 19.51 7.48 -3.94
N ASP A 296 18.75 8.57 -3.82
CA ASP A 296 19.27 9.93 -3.85
C ASP A 296 18.56 10.83 -2.83
N GLU A 297 19.07 12.05 -2.72
CA GLU A 297 18.60 13.06 -1.79
C GLU A 297 17.18 13.60 -2.07
N GLN A 298 16.62 13.41 -3.27
CA GLN A 298 15.46 14.19 -3.73
C GLN A 298 14.20 14.00 -2.86
N PRO A 299 13.80 12.78 -2.44
CA PRO A 299 12.68 12.59 -1.53
C PRO A 299 12.88 13.29 -0.18
N TYR A 300 14.13 13.41 0.29
CA TYR A 300 14.43 14.14 1.53
C TYR A 300 14.23 15.64 1.35
N LEU A 301 14.69 16.21 0.22
CA LEU A 301 14.49 17.63 -0.08
C LEU A 301 13.00 17.97 -0.23
N GLU A 302 12.24 17.14 -0.96
CA GLU A 302 10.79 17.29 -1.18
C GLU A 302 10.01 17.23 0.15
N PHE A 303 10.23 16.19 0.96
CA PHE A 303 9.50 16.04 2.23
C PHE A 303 9.98 17.01 3.32
N SER A 304 11.22 17.51 3.24
CA SER A 304 11.68 18.62 4.09
C SER A 304 11.02 19.94 3.74
N ALA A 305 10.88 20.27 2.45
CA ALA A 305 10.13 21.44 1.99
C ALA A 305 8.64 21.35 2.38
N ALA A 306 8.06 20.14 2.38
CA ALA A 306 6.70 19.88 2.85
C ALA A 306 6.55 19.77 4.38
N GLY A 307 7.62 20.00 5.18
CA GLY A 307 7.58 19.94 6.64
C GLY A 307 7.22 18.56 7.23
N ALA A 308 7.37 17.48 6.46
CA ALA A 308 6.78 16.18 6.76
C ALA A 308 7.73 15.19 7.46
N LEU A 309 9.04 15.49 7.51
CA LEU A 309 10.07 14.61 8.07
C LEU A 309 10.34 14.87 9.56
N SER A 310 10.44 13.80 10.35
CA SER A 310 10.93 13.87 11.72
C SER A 310 12.43 14.18 11.75
N PRO A 311 12.88 15.25 12.44
CA PRO A 311 14.30 15.55 12.63
C PRO A 311 14.99 14.58 13.60
N ASP A 312 14.22 13.95 14.51
CA ASP A 312 14.72 13.05 15.57
C ASP A 312 14.93 11.60 15.09
N GLY A 313 14.54 11.28 13.85
CA GLY A 313 14.67 9.92 13.32
C GLY A 313 13.69 8.92 13.94
N ARG A 314 12.49 9.37 14.34
CA ARG A 314 11.44 8.51 14.91
C ARG A 314 10.07 8.85 14.32
N CYS A 315 9.33 7.83 13.88
CA CYS A 315 7.88 7.98 13.71
C CYS A 315 7.25 7.87 15.10
N PHE A 316 7.03 9.02 15.77
CA PHE A 316 6.38 9.14 17.08
C PHE A 316 4.85 8.93 16.99
N THR A 317 4.43 7.81 16.40
CA THR A 317 3.02 7.54 16.09
C THR A 317 2.14 7.52 17.35
N PHE A 318 1.09 8.34 17.33
CA PHE A 318 0.16 8.61 18.46
C PHE A 318 0.76 9.27 19.73
N ASP A 319 2.06 9.58 19.78
CA ASP A 319 2.69 10.21 20.93
C ASP A 319 2.52 11.74 20.91
N GLU A 320 2.68 12.43 22.05
CA GLU A 320 2.70 13.90 22.06
C GLU A 320 3.94 14.52 21.38
N ARG A 321 5.01 13.73 21.17
CA ARG A 321 6.23 14.09 20.41
C ARG A 321 6.09 13.93 18.89
N ALA A 322 4.92 13.57 18.36
CA ALA A 322 4.63 13.47 16.94
C ALA A 322 5.17 14.70 16.15
N ASN A 323 6.17 14.51 15.29
CA ASN A 323 6.84 15.61 14.57
C ASN A 323 7.23 15.28 13.12
N GLY A 324 6.60 14.28 12.51
CA GLY A 324 6.86 13.84 11.14
C GLY A 324 7.14 12.34 11.04
N PHE A 325 7.36 11.87 9.82
CA PHE A 325 7.76 10.48 9.55
C PHE A 325 9.24 10.37 9.21
N VAL A 326 9.76 9.15 9.24
CA VAL A 326 11.10 8.80 8.76
C VAL A 326 10.96 8.07 7.42
N PRO A 327 11.63 8.46 6.32
CA PRO A 327 11.56 7.72 5.07
C PRO A 327 12.15 6.31 5.21
N GLY A 328 11.64 5.36 4.45
CA GLY A 328 12.20 4.02 4.38
C GLY A 328 11.97 3.36 3.03
N GLU A 329 12.62 2.23 2.84
CA GLU A 329 12.55 1.43 1.62
C GLU A 329 12.34 -0.05 1.93
N GLY A 330 11.89 -0.80 0.92
CA GLY A 330 11.73 -2.24 1.03
C GLY A 330 10.72 -2.80 0.05
N CYS A 331 10.65 -4.13 0.02
CA CYS A 331 9.79 -4.90 -0.87
C CYS A 331 8.94 -5.88 -0.05
N GLY A 332 7.64 -5.96 -0.36
CA GLY A 332 6.73 -6.98 0.15
C GLY A 332 5.82 -7.51 -0.95
N VAL A 333 5.56 -8.82 -0.91
CA VAL A 333 4.81 -9.54 -1.95
C VAL A 333 3.88 -10.57 -1.30
N LEU A 334 2.66 -10.68 -1.82
CA LEU A 334 1.67 -11.70 -1.49
C LEU A 334 1.32 -12.49 -2.74
N LEU A 335 1.08 -13.80 -2.58
CA LEU A 335 0.37 -14.59 -3.58
C LEU A 335 -1.08 -14.79 -3.11
N LEU A 336 -2.03 -14.46 -4.00
CA LEU A 336 -3.46 -14.36 -3.69
C LEU A 336 -4.30 -15.26 -4.61
N LYS A 337 -5.39 -15.80 -4.06
CA LYS A 337 -6.46 -16.53 -4.78
C LYS A 337 -7.83 -16.24 -4.15
N THR A 338 -8.92 -16.57 -4.84
CA THR A 338 -10.21 -16.76 -4.16
C THR A 338 -10.11 -17.90 -3.12
N LEU A 339 -10.79 -17.77 -1.99
CA LEU A 339 -10.69 -18.73 -0.88
C LEU A 339 -11.10 -20.14 -1.31
N ASP A 340 -12.18 -20.28 -2.08
CA ASP A 340 -12.64 -21.58 -2.60
C ASP A 340 -11.58 -22.26 -3.47
N ARG A 341 -10.86 -21.49 -4.31
CA ARG A 341 -9.79 -22.01 -5.16
C ARG A 341 -8.57 -22.42 -4.34
N ALA A 342 -8.19 -21.62 -3.34
CA ALA A 342 -7.12 -21.96 -2.42
C ALA A 342 -7.40 -23.27 -1.66
N LEU A 343 -8.61 -23.43 -1.11
CA LEU A 343 -9.04 -24.65 -0.44
C LEU A 343 -9.12 -25.85 -1.41
N SER A 344 -9.60 -25.63 -2.64
CA SER A 344 -9.68 -26.67 -3.68
C SER A 344 -8.30 -27.15 -4.17
N ASP A 345 -7.29 -26.29 -4.18
CA ASP A 345 -5.91 -26.63 -4.56
C ASP A 345 -5.05 -27.10 -3.37
N GLY A 346 -5.65 -27.19 -2.17
CA GLY A 346 -4.98 -27.65 -0.95
C GLY A 346 -4.00 -26.63 -0.34
N ASP A 347 -4.10 -25.36 -0.71
CA ASP A 347 -3.17 -24.30 -0.33
C ASP A 347 -3.23 -23.96 1.17
N ARG A 348 -2.08 -23.58 1.73
CA ARG A 348 -1.99 -23.00 3.06
C ARG A 348 -2.52 -21.57 3.06
N VAL A 349 -3.69 -21.34 3.63
CA VAL A 349 -4.24 -20.00 3.84
C VAL A 349 -3.63 -19.35 5.10
N HIS A 350 -2.86 -18.28 4.92
CA HIS A 350 -2.24 -17.52 6.02
C HIS A 350 -3.21 -16.53 6.67
N ALA A 351 -4.08 -15.91 5.88
CA ALA A 351 -5.21 -15.08 6.31
C ALA A 351 -6.22 -14.96 5.16
N VAL A 352 -7.42 -14.47 5.46
CA VAL A 352 -8.45 -14.17 4.46
C VAL A 352 -8.68 -12.66 4.41
N ILE A 353 -8.43 -12.04 3.26
CA ILE A 353 -8.84 -10.66 2.99
C ILE A 353 -10.34 -10.68 2.73
N ARG A 354 -11.10 -9.99 3.60
CA ARG A 354 -12.56 -9.89 3.56
C ARG A 354 -13.03 -8.73 2.69
N ALA A 355 -12.30 -7.61 2.72
CA ALA A 355 -12.56 -6.44 1.90
C ALA A 355 -11.31 -5.58 1.70
N VAL A 356 -11.27 -4.85 0.57
CA VAL A 356 -10.40 -3.67 0.40
C VAL A 356 -11.23 -2.56 -0.22
N ALA A 357 -11.40 -1.46 0.52
CA ALA A 357 -12.08 -0.26 0.06
C ALA A 357 -11.05 0.81 -0.36
N VAL A 358 -11.40 1.61 -1.37
CA VAL A 358 -10.61 2.77 -1.82
C VAL A 358 -11.56 3.94 -2.09
N ASN A 359 -11.10 5.16 -1.82
CA ASN A 359 -11.72 6.40 -2.29
C ASN A 359 -10.65 7.50 -2.48
N ASN A 360 -11.10 8.74 -2.72
CA ASN A 360 -10.26 9.92 -2.70
C ASN A 360 -10.92 11.03 -1.86
N ASP A 361 -10.10 11.90 -1.27
CA ASP A 361 -10.49 13.03 -0.43
C ASP A 361 -11.35 14.10 -1.14
N GLY A 362 -11.22 14.20 -2.46
CA GLY A 362 -11.93 15.20 -3.28
C GLY A 362 -11.25 16.56 -3.23
N HIS A 363 -12.03 17.61 -3.03
CA HIS A 363 -11.54 18.98 -2.85
C HIS A 363 -11.40 19.28 -1.36
N THR A 364 -10.19 19.67 -0.96
CA THR A 364 -9.78 20.12 0.37
C THR A 364 -8.97 21.41 0.23
N MET A 365 -8.61 22.04 1.35
CA MET A 365 -7.89 23.33 1.49
C MET A 365 -6.47 23.39 0.89
N GLY A 366 -6.10 22.38 0.08
CA GLY A 366 -4.79 22.17 -0.49
C GLY A 366 -4.62 20.69 -0.84
N LEU A 367 -4.00 20.38 -1.98
CA LEU A 367 -3.97 19.02 -2.57
C LEU A 367 -3.38 17.92 -1.64
N THR A 368 -2.62 18.32 -0.62
CA THR A 368 -2.01 17.44 0.39
C THR A 368 -2.76 17.41 1.73
N THR A 369 -3.82 18.19 1.90
CA THR A 369 -4.64 18.24 3.13
C THR A 369 -5.61 17.04 3.17
N PRO A 370 -5.53 16.17 4.19
CA PRO A 370 -6.37 14.98 4.31
C PRO A 370 -7.83 15.31 4.68
N ASN A 371 -8.78 14.51 4.18
CA ASN A 371 -10.21 14.68 4.48
C ASN A 371 -10.72 13.64 5.51
N PRO A 372 -11.00 14.01 6.78
CA PRO A 372 -11.52 13.07 7.79
C PRO A 372 -12.83 12.40 7.38
N ALA A 373 -13.72 13.09 6.66
CA ALA A 373 -14.99 12.52 6.21
C ALA A 373 -14.78 11.49 5.08
N ALA A 374 -13.75 11.66 4.24
CA ALA A 374 -13.38 10.67 3.23
C ALA A 374 -12.68 9.45 3.88
N GLN A 375 -11.81 9.65 4.86
CA GLN A 375 -11.21 8.53 5.62
C GLN A 375 -12.29 7.70 6.34
N ALA A 376 -13.20 8.35 7.08
CA ALA A 376 -14.34 7.66 7.69
C ALA A 376 -15.21 6.91 6.65
N LYS A 377 -15.37 7.48 5.45
CA LYS A 377 -16.10 6.86 4.34
C LYS A 377 -15.38 5.67 3.70
N VAL A 378 -14.04 5.58 3.74
CA VAL A 378 -13.34 4.36 3.27
C VAL A 378 -13.36 3.25 4.32
N VAL A 379 -13.23 3.60 5.61
CA VAL A 379 -13.34 2.65 6.73
C VAL A 379 -14.74 2.02 6.77
N GLN A 380 -15.80 2.83 6.72
CA GLN A 380 -17.19 2.33 6.66
C GLN A 380 -17.39 1.40 5.45
N ARG A 381 -16.94 1.80 4.25
CA ARG A 381 -17.04 0.97 3.04
C ARG A 381 -16.35 -0.39 3.16
N ALA A 382 -15.24 -0.47 3.89
CA ALA A 382 -14.55 -1.73 4.13
C ALA A 382 -15.32 -2.63 5.09
N LEU A 383 -15.83 -2.09 6.21
CA LEU A 383 -16.69 -2.81 7.15
C LEU A 383 -17.94 -3.35 6.43
N ASP A 384 -18.70 -2.47 5.76
CA ASP A 384 -19.88 -2.80 4.96
C ASP A 384 -19.62 -3.93 3.94
N ALA A 385 -18.46 -3.90 3.26
CA ALA A 385 -18.09 -4.88 2.24
C ALA A 385 -17.55 -6.19 2.81
N SER A 386 -17.01 -6.18 4.05
CA SER A 386 -16.49 -7.36 4.75
C SER A 386 -17.55 -8.17 5.49
N GLY A 387 -18.72 -7.56 5.76
CA GLY A 387 -19.76 -8.14 6.60
C GLY A 387 -19.41 -8.21 8.09
N LEU A 388 -18.37 -7.47 8.54
CA LEU A 388 -17.96 -7.37 9.94
C LEU A 388 -18.39 -6.04 10.58
N GLY A 389 -18.72 -6.08 11.86
CA GLY A 389 -18.96 -4.90 12.69
C GLY A 389 -17.67 -4.40 13.36
N ALA A 390 -17.74 -3.21 13.97
CA ALA A 390 -16.59 -2.60 14.63
C ALA A 390 -15.97 -3.49 15.73
N ARG A 391 -16.80 -4.24 16.47
CA ARG A 391 -16.38 -5.13 17.57
C ARG A 391 -15.62 -6.38 17.12
N ASP A 392 -15.71 -6.76 15.84
CA ASP A 392 -15.00 -7.92 15.32
C ASP A 392 -13.52 -7.60 15.05
N ILE A 393 -13.21 -6.31 14.82
CA ILE A 393 -11.85 -5.84 14.58
C ILE A 393 -11.11 -5.66 15.91
N GLY A 394 -10.16 -6.55 16.19
CA GLY A 394 -9.32 -6.50 17.40
C GLY A 394 -8.01 -5.73 17.23
N LEU A 395 -7.62 -5.39 15.99
CA LEU A 395 -6.41 -4.63 15.68
C LEU A 395 -6.63 -3.72 14.45
N VAL A 396 -6.34 -2.42 14.59
CA VAL A 396 -6.13 -1.50 13.48
C VAL A 396 -4.64 -1.20 13.33
N GLU A 397 -4.08 -1.60 12.19
CA GLU A 397 -2.80 -1.10 11.70
C GLU A 397 -3.07 0.20 10.95
N ALA A 398 -2.77 1.32 11.60
CA ALA A 398 -3.06 2.66 11.11
C ALA A 398 -2.09 3.09 10.00
N HIS A 399 -2.47 4.13 9.26
CA HIS A 399 -1.52 4.85 8.42
C HIS A 399 -0.49 5.57 9.30
N GLY A 400 -0.93 6.20 10.40
CA GLY A 400 -0.14 6.53 11.59
C GLY A 400 1.31 6.95 11.32
N THR A 401 1.49 8.17 10.82
CA THR A 401 2.77 8.70 10.35
C THR A 401 3.61 9.36 11.44
N GLY A 402 3.03 9.62 12.62
CA GLY A 402 3.69 10.42 13.66
C GLY A 402 3.56 11.91 13.39
N THR A 403 2.45 12.37 12.81
CA THR A 403 2.22 13.78 12.47
C THR A 403 1.15 14.42 13.37
N MET A 404 1.37 15.69 13.78
CA MET A 404 0.47 16.43 14.70
C MET A 404 -0.96 16.65 14.20
N ILE A 405 -1.20 16.48 12.89
CA ILE A 405 -2.51 16.63 12.24
C ILE A 405 -3.00 15.30 11.66
N GLY A 406 -2.14 14.53 11.00
CA GLY A 406 -2.53 13.29 10.32
C GLY A 406 -2.98 12.19 11.27
N ASP A 407 -2.21 11.91 12.33
CA ASP A 407 -2.57 10.85 13.27
C ASP A 407 -3.91 11.15 13.98
N PRO A 408 -4.18 12.38 14.51
CA PRO A 408 -5.48 12.70 15.11
C PRO A 408 -6.66 12.69 14.12
N ILE A 409 -6.46 13.07 12.86
CA ILE A 409 -7.48 12.96 11.82
C ILE A 409 -7.85 11.49 11.56
N GLU A 410 -6.86 10.60 11.47
CA GLU A 410 -7.11 9.16 11.29
C GLU A 410 -7.85 8.55 12.49
N VAL A 411 -7.35 8.77 13.71
CA VAL A 411 -7.96 8.16 14.91
C VAL A 411 -9.38 8.68 15.16
N ARG A 412 -9.66 9.95 14.85
CA ARG A 412 -11.03 10.47 14.88
C ARG A 412 -11.91 9.86 13.78
N ALA A 413 -11.43 9.79 12.53
CA ALA A 413 -12.18 9.17 11.43
C ALA A 413 -12.50 7.68 11.66
N LEU A 414 -11.58 6.94 12.30
CA LEU A 414 -11.82 5.58 12.79
C LEU A 414 -12.86 5.54 13.91
N THR A 415 -12.72 6.42 14.91
CA THR A 415 -13.63 6.50 16.08
C THR A 415 -15.06 6.84 15.68
N ASP A 416 -15.23 7.81 14.78
CA ASP A 416 -16.52 8.27 14.25
C ASP A 416 -17.25 7.22 13.42
N VAL A 417 -16.55 6.17 12.95
CA VAL A 417 -17.15 4.99 12.31
C VAL A 417 -17.45 3.90 13.33
N TYR A 418 -16.49 3.56 14.19
CA TYR A 418 -16.64 2.46 15.14
C TYR A 418 -17.77 2.72 16.14
N ARG A 419 -17.87 3.95 16.66
CA ARG A 419 -18.93 4.39 17.59
C ARG A 419 -20.35 4.34 17.03
N ARG A 420 -20.54 4.15 15.71
CA ARG A 420 -21.88 3.98 15.10
C ARG A 420 -22.54 2.65 15.46
N THR A 421 -21.76 1.67 15.91
CA THR A 421 -22.21 0.29 16.13
C THR A 421 -21.98 -0.21 17.56
N THR A 422 -21.23 0.52 18.38
CA THR A 422 -20.92 0.15 19.76
C THR A 422 -20.56 1.39 20.59
N ALA A 423 -20.86 1.37 21.88
CA ALA A 423 -20.45 2.42 22.84
C ALA A 423 -19.23 2.00 23.69
N ASP A 424 -18.76 0.75 23.54
CA ASP A 424 -17.59 0.24 24.24
C ASP A 424 -16.31 1.00 23.87
N THR A 425 -15.41 1.12 24.84
CA THR A 425 -14.10 1.79 24.70
C THR A 425 -12.96 0.77 24.88
N ALA A 426 -11.75 1.14 24.45
CA ALA A 426 -10.51 0.39 24.66
C ALA A 426 -10.50 -1.11 24.24
N PHE A 427 -11.41 -1.53 23.35
CA PHE A 427 -11.55 -2.94 22.94
C PHE A 427 -10.68 -3.33 21.74
N CYS A 428 -10.27 -2.36 20.92
CA CYS A 428 -9.45 -2.59 19.73
C CYS A 428 -8.01 -2.10 19.95
N ALA A 429 -7.03 -2.91 19.62
CA ALA A 429 -5.63 -2.46 19.57
C ALA A 429 -5.43 -1.51 18.39
N ILE A 430 -4.60 -0.47 18.54
CA ILE A 430 -4.13 0.35 17.41
C ILE A 430 -2.60 0.41 17.39
N GLY A 431 -2.02 0.49 16.19
CA GLY A 431 -0.56 0.51 16.00
C GLY A 431 -0.10 0.98 14.62
N SER A 432 1.21 1.12 14.45
CA SER A 432 1.85 1.44 13.15
C SER A 432 3.25 0.85 13.04
N VAL A 433 3.49 0.11 11.95
CA VAL A 433 4.78 -0.46 11.55
C VAL A 433 5.83 0.62 11.24
N LYS A 434 5.41 1.87 11.00
CA LYS A 434 6.32 2.98 10.71
C LYS A 434 7.20 3.33 11.91
N SER A 435 6.75 3.00 13.12
CA SER A 435 7.56 3.07 14.34
C SER A 435 8.73 2.07 14.34
N ASN A 436 8.63 0.94 13.63
CA ASN A 436 9.70 -0.04 13.50
C ASN A 436 10.65 0.28 12.34
N ILE A 437 10.12 0.50 11.13
CA ILE A 437 10.93 0.54 9.88
C ILE A 437 10.69 1.78 9.03
N GLY A 438 10.19 2.88 9.62
CA GLY A 438 9.88 4.09 8.88
C GLY A 438 8.71 3.94 7.91
N HIS A 439 8.45 4.99 7.15
CA HIS A 439 7.45 5.00 6.10
C HIS A 439 8.07 4.45 4.80
N LEU A 440 7.78 3.20 4.45
CA LEU A 440 8.24 2.55 3.21
C LEU A 440 7.57 3.08 1.92
N LEU A 441 7.24 4.38 1.88
CA LEU A 441 6.54 5.10 0.81
C LEU A 441 5.48 4.24 0.08
N SER A 442 5.64 3.86 -1.19
CA SER A 442 4.64 3.06 -1.93
C SER A 442 4.47 1.62 -1.43
N ALA A 443 5.48 1.06 -0.74
CA ALA A 443 5.42 -0.25 -0.07
C ALA A 443 4.84 -0.21 1.36
N ALA A 444 4.54 0.97 1.91
CA ALA A 444 4.15 1.12 3.32
C ALA A 444 2.83 0.40 3.69
N GLY A 445 1.87 0.34 2.77
CA GLY A 445 0.64 -0.45 2.95
C GLY A 445 0.93 -1.95 3.07
N MET A 446 1.85 -2.47 2.25
CA MET A 446 2.25 -3.88 2.28
C MET A 446 2.97 -4.26 3.59
N ALA A 447 3.82 -3.40 4.14
CA ALA A 447 4.43 -3.63 5.45
C ALA A 447 3.38 -3.76 6.58
N GLY A 448 2.31 -2.95 6.53
CA GLY A 448 1.17 -3.05 7.44
C GLY A 448 0.38 -4.35 7.26
N VAL A 449 0.10 -4.74 6.01
CA VAL A 449 -0.59 -6.02 5.71
C VAL A 449 0.21 -7.22 6.20
N LEU A 450 1.52 -7.27 5.94
CA LEU A 450 2.38 -8.36 6.42
C LEU A 450 2.44 -8.39 7.96
N LYS A 451 2.54 -7.23 8.63
CA LYS A 451 2.44 -7.16 10.11
C LYS A 451 1.12 -7.72 10.62
N VAL A 452 0.00 -7.40 9.96
CA VAL A 452 -1.34 -7.93 10.30
C VAL A 452 -1.46 -9.44 10.06
N VAL A 453 -1.04 -9.96 8.90
CA VAL A 453 -1.13 -11.40 8.61
C VAL A 453 -0.23 -12.20 9.55
N LEU A 454 0.94 -11.67 9.92
CA LEU A 454 1.80 -12.27 10.95
C LEU A 454 1.15 -12.20 12.34
N ALA A 455 0.54 -11.07 12.74
CA ALA A 455 -0.18 -10.95 14.01
C ALA A 455 -1.35 -11.96 14.14
N LEU A 456 -2.09 -12.18 13.04
CA LEU A 456 -3.13 -13.20 12.94
C LEU A 456 -2.54 -14.62 13.04
N LYS A 457 -1.52 -14.93 12.23
CA LYS A 457 -0.81 -16.23 12.20
C LYS A 457 -0.21 -16.62 13.56
N HIS A 458 0.39 -15.66 14.28
CA HIS A 458 0.99 -15.87 15.59
C HIS A 458 0.03 -15.66 16.76
N ARG A 459 -1.21 -15.19 16.49
CA ARG A 459 -2.24 -14.85 17.50
C ARG A 459 -1.69 -13.94 18.62
N GLN A 460 -0.90 -12.95 18.22
CA GLN A 460 -0.24 -11.99 19.11
C GLN A 460 -0.35 -10.57 18.54
N LEU A 461 -0.55 -9.60 19.42
CA LEU A 461 -0.58 -8.17 19.06
C LEU A 461 0.86 -7.62 19.10
N PRO A 462 1.47 -7.27 17.96
CA PRO A 462 2.83 -6.75 17.92
C PRO A 462 2.92 -5.31 18.49
N PRO A 463 4.02 -4.94 19.14
CA PRO A 463 4.20 -3.62 19.73
C PRO A 463 4.40 -2.54 18.66
N THR A 464 3.88 -1.35 18.96
CA THR A 464 4.19 -0.07 18.29
C THR A 464 5.14 0.71 19.20
N LEU A 465 6.16 1.34 18.61
CA LEU A 465 7.24 1.98 19.35
C LEU A 465 7.01 3.47 19.55
N PHE A 466 7.71 4.05 20.53
CA PHE A 466 7.79 5.49 20.79
C PHE A 466 6.47 6.20 21.12
N CYS A 467 5.42 5.45 21.46
CA CYS A 467 4.22 5.94 22.12
C CYS A 467 4.36 5.69 23.64
N GLU A 468 5.04 6.62 24.32
CA GLU A 468 5.24 6.63 25.78
C GLU A 468 4.18 7.50 26.46
N THR A 469 3.91 8.69 25.89
CA THR A 469 2.85 9.59 26.31
C THR A 469 1.90 9.79 25.13
N PRO A 470 0.80 9.03 25.04
CA PRO A 470 -0.18 9.22 23.97
C PRO A 470 -0.73 10.64 23.97
N ASN A 471 -0.81 11.29 22.81
CA ASN A 471 -1.21 12.70 22.73
C ASN A 471 -2.63 12.89 23.31
N PRO A 472 -2.83 13.79 24.30
CA PRO A 472 -4.15 14.03 24.89
C PRO A 472 -5.28 14.37 23.90
N ARG A 473 -4.98 14.84 22.67
CA ARG A 473 -5.98 15.06 21.61
C ARG A 473 -6.68 13.77 21.10
N PHE A 474 -6.20 12.59 21.47
CA PHE A 474 -6.83 11.32 21.07
C PHE A 474 -7.95 10.83 22.00
N ASP A 475 -7.95 11.25 23.27
CA ASP A 475 -8.71 10.64 24.37
C ASP A 475 -8.89 9.12 24.24
N PHE A 476 -7.78 8.38 24.23
CA PHE A 476 -7.80 6.93 24.02
C PHE A 476 -8.67 6.20 25.06
N ALA A 477 -8.82 6.74 26.28
CA ALA A 477 -9.67 6.18 27.33
C ALA A 477 -11.17 6.21 26.98
N ALA A 478 -11.63 7.26 26.28
CA ALA A 478 -12.98 7.33 25.72
C ALA A 478 -13.09 6.71 24.31
N SER A 479 -11.99 6.50 23.60
CA SER A 479 -11.98 5.94 22.25
C SER A 479 -12.25 4.41 22.22
N PRO A 480 -12.67 3.83 21.08
CA PRO A 480 -12.67 2.38 20.86
C PRO A 480 -11.29 1.72 20.95
N PHE A 481 -10.21 2.51 20.89
CA PHE A 481 -8.84 2.07 20.61
C PHE A 481 -7.91 2.16 21.81
N THR A 482 -6.81 1.41 21.77
CA THR A 482 -5.69 1.55 22.72
C THR A 482 -4.37 1.26 22.03
N PRO A 483 -3.37 2.18 22.08
CA PRO A 483 -2.05 1.97 21.49
C PRO A 483 -1.39 0.71 22.05
N ASN A 484 -1.07 -0.24 21.17
CA ASN A 484 -0.48 -1.51 21.59
C ASN A 484 1.05 -1.39 21.65
N THR A 485 1.59 -1.04 22.81
CA THR A 485 3.04 -0.78 23.03
C THR A 485 3.85 -2.01 23.46
N GLU A 486 3.18 -3.16 23.65
CA GLU A 486 3.72 -4.40 24.21
C GLU A 486 3.38 -5.60 23.31
N LEU A 487 4.27 -6.60 23.23
CA LEU A 487 3.93 -7.89 22.63
C LEU A 487 3.05 -8.67 23.62
N ARG A 488 1.79 -8.91 23.27
CA ARG A 488 0.86 -9.69 24.09
C ARG A 488 0.09 -10.73 23.28
N ALA A 489 -0.42 -11.76 23.97
CA ALA A 489 -1.37 -12.68 23.38
C ALA A 489 -2.59 -11.92 22.86
N TRP A 490 -3.05 -12.27 21.65
CA TRP A 490 -4.29 -11.73 21.10
C TRP A 490 -5.43 -12.66 21.51
N GLU A 491 -6.05 -12.38 22.64
CA GLU A 491 -7.23 -13.10 23.11
C GLU A 491 -8.48 -12.67 22.30
N SER A 492 -9.36 -13.63 21.99
CA SER A 492 -10.56 -13.41 21.19
C SER A 492 -11.55 -14.55 21.43
N ALA A 493 -12.86 -14.24 21.46
CA ALA A 493 -13.94 -15.22 21.56
C ALA A 493 -14.34 -15.83 20.20
N GLY A 494 -13.89 -15.24 19.09
CA GLY A 494 -14.13 -15.72 17.72
C GLY A 494 -12.89 -15.55 16.82
N PRO A 495 -13.02 -15.74 15.50
CA PRO A 495 -11.94 -15.48 14.55
C PRO A 495 -11.44 -14.03 14.66
N ARG A 496 -10.14 -13.85 14.87
CA ARG A 496 -9.51 -12.53 14.95
C ARG A 496 -9.65 -11.81 13.60
N ALA A 497 -10.09 -10.57 13.62
CA ALA A 497 -10.02 -9.67 12.47
C ALA A 497 -9.12 -8.45 12.76
N ALA A 498 -8.44 -7.99 11.72
CA ALA A 498 -7.65 -6.76 11.71
C ALA A 498 -8.00 -5.90 10.50
N ALA A 499 -7.71 -4.60 10.60
CA ALA A 499 -7.76 -3.67 9.50
C ALA A 499 -6.39 -3.01 9.25
N VAL A 500 -6.16 -2.54 8.02
CA VAL A 500 -4.96 -1.79 7.60
C VAL A 500 -5.37 -0.54 6.84
N SER A 501 -4.93 0.63 7.29
CA SER A 501 -5.08 1.91 6.59
C SER A 501 -3.84 2.27 5.78
N ALA A 502 -4.03 2.85 4.60
CA ALA A 502 -2.99 3.62 3.92
C ALA A 502 -3.59 4.81 3.17
N PHE A 503 -3.10 6.02 3.45
CA PHE A 503 -3.57 7.26 2.85
C PHE A 503 -2.45 7.85 1.99
N GLY A 504 -2.73 8.06 0.71
CA GLY A 504 -1.76 8.59 -0.25
C GLY A 504 -1.72 10.11 -0.24
N LEU A 505 -0.52 10.70 -0.37
CA LEU A 505 -0.37 12.11 -0.74
C LEU A 505 -1.14 12.36 -2.06
N GLY A 506 -1.93 13.43 -2.13
CA GLY A 506 -2.96 13.59 -3.17
C GLY A 506 -4.32 12.94 -2.84
N GLY A 507 -4.51 12.52 -1.59
CA GLY A 507 -5.81 12.19 -0.99
C GLY A 507 -6.40 10.83 -1.33
N THR A 508 -5.65 9.90 -1.94
CA THR A 508 -6.17 8.55 -2.28
C THR A 508 -6.08 7.62 -1.07
N ASN A 509 -7.23 7.35 -0.44
CA ASN A 509 -7.31 6.51 0.75
C ASN A 509 -7.64 5.06 0.41
N ALA A 510 -6.98 4.12 1.07
CA ALA A 510 -7.26 2.70 1.03
C ALA A 510 -7.40 2.13 2.46
N HIS A 511 -8.35 1.21 2.65
CA HIS A 511 -8.53 0.49 3.91
C HIS A 511 -8.88 -0.98 3.63
N LEU A 512 -8.07 -1.89 4.18
CA LEU A 512 -8.16 -3.35 4.02
C LEU A 512 -8.66 -3.98 5.32
N ILE A 513 -9.47 -5.04 5.23
CA ILE A 513 -9.90 -5.86 6.38
C ILE A 513 -9.56 -7.33 6.10
N ALA A 514 -8.93 -8.00 7.07
CA ALA A 514 -8.54 -9.41 7.00
C ALA A 514 -8.84 -10.16 8.30
N THR A 515 -9.11 -11.47 8.20
CA THR A 515 -9.34 -12.37 9.33
C THR A 515 -8.33 -13.51 9.37
N GLU A 516 -8.11 -14.11 10.54
CA GLU A 516 -7.42 -15.40 10.62
C GLU A 516 -8.23 -16.48 9.87
N HIS A 517 -7.54 -17.45 9.27
CA HIS A 517 -8.16 -18.66 8.77
C HIS A 517 -8.03 -19.77 9.82
N VAL A 518 -9.14 -20.42 10.17
CA VAL A 518 -9.16 -21.62 11.01
C VAL A 518 -9.43 -22.82 10.10
N PRO A 519 -8.39 -23.56 9.68
CA PRO A 519 -8.55 -24.64 8.71
C PRO A 519 -9.36 -25.80 9.30
N THR A 520 -10.42 -26.21 8.60
CA THR A 520 -11.24 -27.39 8.92
C THR A 520 -10.58 -28.69 8.47
N THR A 521 -9.71 -28.61 7.46
CA THR A 521 -8.89 -29.70 6.92
C THR A 521 -7.45 -29.19 6.83
N PRO A 522 -6.42 -30.01 7.13
CA PRO A 522 -5.02 -29.62 6.91
C PRO A 522 -4.76 -29.27 5.43
N PRO A 523 -3.92 -28.27 5.12
CA PRO A 523 -3.46 -28.04 3.75
C PRO A 523 -2.68 -29.26 3.25
N THR A 524 -2.75 -29.53 1.95
CA THR A 524 -2.00 -30.62 1.30
C THR A 524 -0.83 -30.11 0.46
N ARG A 525 -0.76 -28.79 0.21
CA ARG A 525 0.40 -28.13 -0.39
C ARG A 525 1.38 -27.66 0.68
N GLU A 526 2.63 -28.08 0.52
CA GLU A 526 3.77 -27.63 1.32
C GLU A 526 4.61 -26.61 0.53
N PRO A 527 5.39 -25.74 1.20
CA PRO A 527 6.24 -24.77 0.53
C PRO A 527 7.37 -25.48 -0.22
N LEU A 528 7.80 -24.90 -1.32
CA LEU A 528 9.03 -25.30 -1.98
C LEU A 528 10.24 -24.82 -1.15
N PRO A 529 11.44 -25.41 -1.33
CA PRO A 529 12.66 -24.86 -0.76
C PRO A 529 12.82 -23.38 -1.14
N ALA A 530 13.07 -22.52 -0.15
CA ALA A 530 13.25 -21.08 -0.39
C ALA A 530 14.44 -20.82 -1.34
N PRO A 531 14.33 -19.86 -2.28
CA PRO A 531 15.38 -19.60 -3.25
C PRO A 531 16.66 -19.08 -2.59
N VAL A 532 17.79 -19.70 -2.92
CA VAL A 532 19.12 -19.35 -2.39
C VAL A 532 19.90 -18.55 -3.44
N PHE A 533 19.69 -17.23 -3.44
CA PHE A 533 20.29 -16.31 -4.40
C PHE A 533 21.81 -16.14 -4.17
N ARG A 534 22.61 -16.46 -5.19
CA ARG A 534 24.06 -16.22 -5.29
C ARG A 534 24.34 -14.79 -5.76
N ARG A 535 23.82 -13.81 -5.01
CA ARG A 535 23.85 -12.41 -5.43
C ARG A 535 25.28 -11.90 -5.69
N THR A 536 25.45 -11.15 -6.77
CA THR A 536 26.68 -10.43 -7.10
C THR A 536 26.38 -8.97 -7.43
N ARG A 537 27.38 -8.09 -7.29
CA ARG A 537 27.19 -6.65 -7.50
C ARG A 537 26.88 -6.33 -8.97
N HIS A 538 25.69 -5.81 -9.20
CA HIS A 538 25.20 -5.34 -10.50
C HIS A 538 24.92 -3.84 -10.38
N TRP A 539 25.95 -2.99 -10.45
CA TRP A 539 25.76 -1.56 -10.14
C TRP A 539 26.55 -0.62 -11.05
N LEU A 540 25.82 0.32 -11.65
CA LEU A 540 26.37 1.52 -12.27
C LEU A 540 26.69 2.56 -11.19
N ASP A 541 27.95 2.98 -11.12
CA ASP A 541 28.39 4.01 -10.17
C ASP A 541 28.03 5.43 -10.67
N ARG A 542 27.72 6.36 -9.74
CA ARG A 542 27.36 7.76 -10.08
C ARG A 542 28.55 8.38 -10.85
N PRO A 543 28.35 8.93 -12.06
CA PRO A 543 29.45 9.46 -12.87
C PRO A 543 30.14 10.59 -12.12
N HIS A 544 31.41 10.40 -11.78
CA HIS A 544 32.19 11.40 -11.04
C HIS A 544 32.25 12.70 -11.86
N PRO A 545 31.97 13.88 -11.26
CA PRO A 545 32.10 15.14 -11.97
C PRO A 545 33.53 15.26 -12.52
N PRO A 546 33.72 15.67 -13.79
CA PRO A 546 35.05 15.64 -14.41
C PRO A 546 35.99 16.54 -13.61
N THR A 547 37.01 15.93 -13.00
CA THR A 547 37.95 16.61 -12.10
C THR A 547 38.44 17.90 -12.78
N PRO A 548 38.23 19.08 -12.16
CA PRO A 548 38.39 20.35 -12.85
C PRO A 548 39.84 20.47 -13.35
N ARG A 549 40.03 20.32 -14.67
CA ARG A 549 41.34 20.41 -15.31
C ARG A 549 41.88 21.81 -15.04
N ARG A 550 42.81 21.90 -14.08
CA ARG A 550 43.50 23.12 -13.67
C ARG A 550 43.94 23.90 -14.90
N GLN A 551 43.18 24.94 -15.26
CA GLN A 551 43.53 25.80 -16.37
C GLN A 551 44.88 26.44 -16.06
N VAL A 552 45.88 26.14 -16.89
CA VAL A 552 47.16 26.83 -16.88
C VAL A 552 46.88 28.23 -17.40
N GLY A 553 46.82 29.21 -16.50
CA GLY A 553 46.28 30.53 -16.79
C GLY A 553 47.09 31.28 -17.84
N THR A 554 46.42 31.71 -18.91
CA THR A 554 46.86 32.78 -19.80
C THR A 554 46.08 34.05 -19.47
N ALA A 555 46.75 35.19 -19.39
CA ALA A 555 46.21 36.38 -18.74
C ALA A 555 45.22 37.19 -19.59
N GLN A 556 44.16 37.66 -18.93
CA GLN A 556 43.37 38.88 -19.14
C GLN A 556 43.08 39.38 -20.57
N ALA A 557 41.77 39.50 -20.87
CA ALA A 557 41.21 40.61 -21.63
C ALA A 557 40.08 41.26 -20.78
N GLY A 558 39.81 42.56 -20.99
CA GLY A 558 38.96 43.36 -20.11
C GLY A 558 37.44 43.17 -20.27
N PRO A 559 36.63 43.74 -19.36
CA PRO A 559 35.18 43.55 -19.34
C PRO A 559 34.46 44.33 -20.45
N VAL A 560 33.49 43.68 -21.11
CA VAL A 560 32.54 44.31 -22.03
C VAL A 560 31.17 44.38 -21.36
N VAL A 561 30.59 45.58 -21.28
CA VAL A 561 29.28 45.80 -20.65
C VAL A 561 28.15 45.43 -21.61
N GLY A 562 27.59 44.23 -21.42
CA GLY A 562 26.33 43.83 -22.04
C GLY A 562 25.13 44.39 -21.25
N ARG A 563 24.14 44.95 -21.95
CA ARG A 563 22.85 45.31 -21.33
C ARG A 563 21.98 44.06 -21.20
N GLN A 564 21.25 43.94 -20.10
CA GLN A 564 20.34 42.83 -19.86
C GLN A 564 18.90 43.37 -19.88
N GLU A 565 18.15 43.03 -20.93
CA GLU A 565 16.73 43.39 -21.03
C GLU A 565 15.88 42.38 -20.25
N ALA A 566 14.91 42.88 -19.48
CA ALA A 566 14.06 42.05 -18.65
C ALA A 566 12.91 41.44 -19.47
N GLN A 567 12.87 40.11 -19.57
CA GLN A 567 11.71 39.40 -20.12
C GLN A 567 10.62 39.29 -19.05
N THR A 568 9.52 40.03 -19.25
CA THR A 568 8.33 39.96 -18.40
C THR A 568 7.48 38.74 -18.71
N ARG A 569 6.83 38.17 -17.68
CA ARG A 569 5.92 37.03 -17.82
C ARG A 569 4.67 37.48 -18.61
N ALA A 570 4.37 36.79 -19.72
CA ALA A 570 3.14 37.02 -20.47
C ALA A 570 1.93 36.46 -19.71
N ALA A 571 0.91 37.29 -19.45
CA ALA A 571 -0.35 36.87 -18.85
C ALA A 571 -1.28 36.24 -19.91
N TRP A 572 -2.08 35.26 -19.51
CA TRP A 572 -3.15 34.72 -20.34
C TRP A 572 -4.37 35.67 -20.31
N PRO A 573 -4.97 36.03 -21.46
CA PRO A 573 -6.16 36.86 -21.48
C PRO A 573 -7.40 36.04 -21.10
N GLN A 574 -8.10 36.43 -20.02
CA GLN A 574 -9.46 35.98 -19.77
C GLN A 574 -10.45 36.84 -20.57
N ALA A 575 -11.46 36.20 -21.17
CA ALA A 575 -12.57 36.88 -21.83
C ALA A 575 -13.77 36.99 -20.87
N PRO A 576 -14.46 38.15 -20.79
CA PRO A 576 -15.61 38.31 -19.91
C PRO A 576 -16.85 37.58 -20.44
N VAL A 577 -17.53 36.84 -19.56
CA VAL A 577 -18.84 36.22 -19.85
C VAL A 577 -19.94 37.14 -19.32
N THR A 578 -20.82 37.63 -20.20
CA THR A 578 -22.03 38.36 -19.81
C THR A 578 -23.22 37.40 -19.67
N PRO A 579 -24.03 37.51 -18.60
CA PRO A 579 -25.23 36.69 -18.45
C PRO A 579 -26.38 37.22 -19.34
N VAL A 580 -27.12 36.30 -19.94
CA VAL A 580 -28.39 36.61 -20.66
C VAL A 580 -29.51 35.80 -20.02
N SER A 581 -30.49 36.50 -19.46
CA SER A 581 -31.68 35.88 -18.85
C SER A 581 -32.79 35.69 -19.89
N GLY A 582 -33.25 34.45 -20.07
CA GLY A 582 -34.39 34.11 -20.92
C GLY A 582 -34.89 32.69 -20.63
N PRO A 583 -36.21 32.42 -20.67
CA PRO A 583 -36.77 31.13 -20.27
C PRO A 583 -36.63 30.07 -21.38
N VAL A 584 -36.59 28.80 -20.99
CA VAL A 584 -36.65 27.64 -21.89
C VAL A 584 -37.80 26.73 -21.46
N GLU A 585 -38.87 26.70 -22.25
CA GLU A 585 -39.82 25.59 -22.25
C GLU A 585 -39.38 24.51 -23.25
N GLY A 586 -39.85 23.27 -23.03
CA GLY A 586 -40.20 22.40 -24.15
C GLY A 586 -39.16 21.38 -24.63
N THR A 587 -39.32 20.14 -24.15
CA THR A 587 -39.18 18.88 -24.92
C THR A 587 -37.80 18.42 -25.43
N ALA A 588 -37.55 17.13 -25.25
CA ALA A 588 -36.59 16.30 -25.99
C ALA A 588 -37.41 15.22 -26.77
N PRO A 589 -36.88 14.06 -27.26
CA PRO A 589 -35.49 13.68 -27.57
C PRO A 589 -35.33 12.94 -28.94
N VAL A 590 -34.22 13.17 -29.66
CA VAL A 590 -33.60 12.25 -30.66
C VAL A 590 -32.17 12.78 -30.95
N GLY A 591 -31.20 11.99 -31.42
CA GLY A 591 -31.17 10.58 -31.80
C GLY A 591 -30.19 10.36 -32.97
N PHE A 592 -29.19 9.49 -32.83
CA PHE A 592 -28.18 9.23 -33.86
C PHE A 592 -28.75 8.47 -35.08
N PRO A 593 -28.33 8.85 -36.30
CA PRO A 593 -27.95 7.85 -37.30
C PRO A 593 -26.59 8.15 -37.97
N ALA A 594 -26.12 7.26 -38.83
CA ALA A 594 -24.76 7.25 -39.37
C ALA A 594 -24.68 7.50 -40.90
N ALA A 595 -23.47 7.89 -41.34
CA ALA A 595 -22.80 7.63 -42.62
C ALA A 595 -23.54 7.70 -43.98
N SER A 596 -22.96 8.44 -44.93
CA SER A 596 -22.74 8.00 -46.33
C SER A 596 -21.81 8.99 -47.07
N ALA A 597 -21.39 8.69 -48.31
CA ALA A 597 -20.22 9.29 -48.96
C ALA A 597 -20.44 9.71 -50.42
N SER A 598 -19.55 10.59 -50.93
CA SER A 598 -19.28 10.85 -52.36
C SER A 598 -17.97 11.66 -52.50
N GLY A 599 -17.18 11.60 -53.59
CA GLY A 599 -17.18 10.68 -54.74
C GLY A 599 -16.26 11.18 -55.89
N ALA A 600 -15.92 10.29 -56.85
CA ALA A 600 -15.30 10.56 -58.18
C ALA A 600 -13.80 11.00 -58.25
N THR A 601 -12.97 10.69 -59.28
CA THR A 601 -13.05 9.74 -60.44
C THR A 601 -11.68 9.55 -61.15
N GLY A 602 -11.35 8.31 -61.58
CA GLY A 602 -10.48 7.99 -62.74
C GLY A 602 -8.93 8.14 -62.59
N GLY A 603 -8.09 7.39 -63.31
CA GLY A 603 -8.32 6.25 -64.22
C GLY A 603 -7.04 5.77 -64.97
N ALA A 604 -7.15 4.69 -65.75
CA ALA A 604 -6.14 4.08 -66.66
C ALA A 604 -4.99 3.21 -66.06
N SER A 605 -4.34 2.43 -66.93
CA SER A 605 -3.37 1.33 -66.65
C SER A 605 -2.51 1.08 -67.93
N PRO A 606 -1.70 0.00 -68.08
CA PRO A 606 -0.64 -0.56 -67.22
C PRO A 606 0.73 -0.65 -67.95
N VAL A 607 1.83 -0.93 -67.23
CA VAL A 607 3.12 -1.41 -67.82
C VAL A 607 3.92 -2.23 -66.80
N GLY A 608 4.90 -3.03 -67.25
CA GLY A 608 5.79 -3.85 -66.41
C GLY A 608 7.13 -4.16 -67.11
N PHE A 609 7.92 -5.09 -66.53
CA PHE A 609 9.33 -5.43 -66.90
C PHE A 609 10.36 -4.30 -66.60
N SER A 610 11.64 -4.55 -66.30
CA SER A 610 12.38 -5.79 -65.96
C SER A 610 13.58 -5.48 -65.04
N ALA A 611 14.37 -6.49 -64.65
CA ALA A 611 15.60 -6.36 -63.86
C ALA A 611 16.90 -6.56 -64.67
N ALA A 612 17.99 -5.92 -64.20
CA ALA A 612 19.41 -6.25 -64.45
C ALA A 612 20.23 -5.61 -63.30
N SER A 613 21.30 -6.13 -62.67
CA SER A 613 22.38 -7.08 -63.06
C SER A 613 23.47 -6.47 -63.96
N ALA A 614 24.77 -6.68 -63.77
CA ALA A 614 25.55 -7.20 -62.61
C ALA A 614 27.07 -6.93 -62.80
N SER A 615 27.88 -7.03 -61.74
CA SER A 615 29.32 -7.38 -61.82
C SER A 615 29.93 -7.83 -60.48
N GLY A 616 30.63 -8.98 -60.49
CA GLY A 616 31.61 -9.42 -59.47
C GLY A 616 33.05 -9.20 -59.97
N PRO A 617 34.12 -9.86 -59.45
CA PRO A 617 34.17 -11.08 -58.61
C PRO A 617 34.96 -10.91 -57.27
N GLY A 618 35.18 -11.90 -56.40
CA GLY A 618 34.66 -13.29 -56.29
C GLY A 618 35.55 -14.23 -55.44
N GLY A 619 34.99 -15.37 -54.99
CA GLY A 619 35.67 -16.48 -54.28
C GLY A 619 35.71 -16.37 -52.74
N GLY A 620 35.44 -17.42 -51.94
CA GLY A 620 34.97 -18.79 -52.24
C GLY A 620 34.59 -19.59 -50.96
N GLY A 621 33.71 -20.59 -51.07
CA GLY A 621 33.27 -21.50 -49.98
C GLY A 621 34.19 -22.72 -49.76
N PRO A 622 33.80 -23.82 -49.04
CA PRO A 622 32.44 -24.42 -48.88
C PRO A 622 31.92 -24.44 -47.40
N GLN A 623 30.61 -24.44 -47.09
CA GLN A 623 29.52 -25.45 -47.18
C GLN A 623 29.52 -26.62 -46.16
N GLY A 624 28.32 -26.95 -45.64
CA GLY A 624 27.98 -28.04 -44.71
C GLY A 624 27.55 -27.53 -43.32
N GLY A 625 26.51 -28.05 -42.64
CA GLY A 625 25.51 -29.06 -43.00
C GLY A 625 25.01 -29.83 -41.77
N PHE A 626 23.76 -29.62 -41.33
CA PHE A 626 23.17 -30.33 -40.17
C PHE A 626 22.93 -31.82 -40.46
N PRO A 627 23.18 -32.70 -39.47
CA PRO A 627 22.11 -33.56 -38.94
C PRO A 627 22.15 -33.72 -37.40
N VAL A 628 21.48 -34.75 -36.86
CA VAL A 628 20.97 -34.84 -35.47
C VAL A 628 21.47 -36.10 -34.73
N ALA A 629 21.64 -35.99 -33.39
CA ALA A 629 21.80 -37.08 -32.40
C ALA A 629 23.10 -37.94 -32.47
N PRO A 630 23.42 -38.80 -31.47
CA PRO A 630 22.71 -39.11 -30.22
C PRO A 630 23.55 -38.98 -28.92
N VAL A 631 22.93 -39.30 -27.78
CA VAL A 631 23.57 -39.44 -26.45
C VAL A 631 24.28 -40.80 -26.33
N SER A 632 25.44 -40.84 -25.65
CA SER A 632 25.98 -42.07 -25.05
C SER A 632 26.84 -41.72 -23.83
N ALA A 633 26.97 -42.66 -22.88
CA ALA A 633 27.66 -42.46 -21.60
C ALA A 633 28.85 -43.41 -21.41
N SER A 634 29.83 -42.99 -20.61
CA SER A 634 30.81 -43.88 -20.01
C SER A 634 31.37 -43.28 -18.71
N ALA A 635 31.24 -44.00 -17.60
CA ALA A 635 31.99 -43.76 -16.36
C ALA A 635 33.29 -44.57 -16.36
N PRO A 636 34.14 -44.41 -15.32
CA PRO A 636 34.59 -45.62 -14.64
C PRO A 636 34.67 -45.55 -13.10
N ALA A 637 34.29 -46.67 -12.49
CA ALA A 637 34.83 -47.29 -11.27
C ALA A 637 34.90 -46.52 -9.93
N ALA A 638 34.27 -47.11 -8.91
CA ALA A 638 34.59 -46.95 -7.48
C ALA A 638 35.56 -48.07 -7.02
N PRO A 639 35.95 -48.07 -5.73
CA PRO A 639 35.86 -49.32 -4.95
C PRO A 639 35.01 -49.16 -3.67
N VAL A 640 34.75 -50.28 -2.98
CA VAL A 640 33.68 -50.44 -1.98
C VAL A 640 34.17 -51.15 -0.71
N ALA A 641 33.69 -50.70 0.47
CA ALA A 641 33.47 -51.54 1.65
C ALA A 641 32.32 -50.90 2.49
N SER A 642 31.17 -51.48 2.83
CA SER A 642 30.64 -52.85 3.00
C SER A 642 30.60 -53.37 4.45
N TRP A 643 29.39 -53.51 5.02
CA TRP A 643 28.80 -54.78 5.50
C TRP A 643 27.33 -54.63 5.92
N THR A 644 26.59 -55.76 6.05
CA THR A 644 25.12 -55.80 6.18
C THR A 644 24.63 -56.78 7.30
N PRO A 645 23.50 -57.54 7.24
CA PRO A 645 22.33 -57.28 8.11
C PRO A 645 21.85 -58.49 8.99
N GLY A 646 20.69 -58.34 9.66
CA GLY A 646 19.97 -59.40 10.40
C GLY A 646 18.45 -59.41 10.11
N VAL A 647 17.74 -60.54 10.37
CA VAL A 647 16.47 -60.88 9.66
C VAL A 647 15.41 -61.62 10.53
N GLY A 648 14.12 -61.45 10.20
CA GLY A 648 12.95 -62.28 10.58
C GLY A 648 11.67 -61.44 10.81
N GLY A 649 10.43 -61.84 10.49
CA GLY A 649 9.84 -63.05 9.86
C GLY A 649 8.44 -63.35 10.49
N ALA A 650 7.40 -63.85 9.81
CA ALA A 650 7.15 -64.19 8.39
C ALA A 650 5.61 -64.29 8.10
N ASP A 651 5.22 -64.62 6.86
CA ASP A 651 3.87 -65.00 6.36
C ASP A 651 2.72 -63.95 6.44
N GLY A 652 1.70 -63.94 5.57
CA GLY A 652 1.44 -64.68 4.32
C GLY A 652 -0.01 -64.45 3.79
N GLY A 653 -0.29 -64.73 2.51
CA GLY A 653 -1.68 -64.82 1.99
C GLY A 653 -2.07 -63.89 0.82
N SER A 654 -2.76 -64.46 -0.18
CA SER A 654 -3.37 -63.85 -1.38
C SER A 654 -4.33 -64.88 -2.00
N PRO A 655 -5.17 -64.61 -3.03
CA PRO A 655 -5.61 -63.34 -3.66
C PRO A 655 -7.19 -63.36 -3.74
N PRO A 656 -7.94 -63.13 -4.86
CA PRO A 656 -7.79 -62.21 -6.01
C PRO A 656 -9.05 -61.36 -6.35
N GLY A 657 -8.87 -60.36 -7.22
CA GLY A 657 -9.66 -60.23 -8.46
C GLY A 657 -10.80 -59.20 -8.52
N GLY A 658 -10.95 -58.58 -9.70
CA GLY A 658 -12.09 -57.70 -10.03
C GLY A 658 -11.74 -56.56 -11.00
N ALA A 659 -11.72 -56.82 -12.31
CA ALA A 659 -11.54 -55.78 -13.34
C ALA A 659 -12.58 -55.93 -14.46
N VAL A 660 -13.34 -54.85 -14.72
CA VAL A 660 -14.26 -54.70 -15.87
C VAL A 660 -14.21 -53.24 -16.34
N VAL A 661 -14.52 -52.99 -17.62
CA VAL A 661 -14.32 -51.72 -18.34
C VAL A 661 -15.62 -51.30 -19.05
N PHE A 662 -15.89 -49.99 -19.18
CA PHE A 662 -16.42 -49.26 -20.36
C PHE A 662 -17.34 -48.05 -20.07
N ALA A 663 -17.38 -47.19 -21.10
CA ALA A 663 -18.22 -46.02 -21.43
C ALA A 663 -19.72 -46.07 -21.00
N GLY A 664 -20.49 -44.98 -21.04
CA GLY A 664 -20.25 -43.60 -21.51
C GLY A 664 -21.55 -42.95 -22.04
N ALA A 665 -21.45 -41.83 -22.77
CA ALA A 665 -22.56 -40.91 -23.15
C ALA A 665 -23.15 -40.13 -21.93
N ILE A 666 -23.27 -38.80 -21.92
CA ILE A 666 -23.95 -37.84 -22.82
C ILE A 666 -25.49 -37.89 -22.68
N GLY A 667 -26.06 -36.85 -22.09
CA GLY A 667 -27.49 -36.55 -22.00
C GLY A 667 -27.69 -35.09 -21.56
N GLN A 668 -28.70 -34.39 -22.08
CA GLN A 668 -28.80 -32.92 -22.02
C GLN A 668 -30.22 -32.44 -21.69
N VAL A 669 -30.32 -31.21 -21.15
CA VAL A 669 -31.51 -30.32 -21.09
C VAL A 669 -32.67 -30.69 -20.15
N GLY A 670 -32.91 -29.78 -19.19
CA GLY A 670 -34.24 -29.17 -18.99
C GLY A 670 -35.10 -29.66 -17.82
N GLY A 671 -35.66 -28.73 -17.03
CA GLY A 671 -36.74 -29.04 -16.08
C GLY A 671 -36.80 -28.19 -14.80
N ALA A 672 -37.28 -26.95 -14.90
CA ALA A 672 -38.02 -26.30 -13.81
C ALA A 672 -39.53 -26.33 -14.19
N PRO A 673 -40.50 -26.07 -13.29
CA PRO A 673 -40.38 -25.56 -11.91
C PRO A 673 -41.22 -26.36 -10.88
N LEU A 674 -41.23 -25.92 -9.61
CA LEU A 674 -42.44 -25.43 -8.89
C LEU A 674 -42.17 -25.23 -7.38
N ASN A 675 -42.83 -24.25 -6.79
CA ASN A 675 -42.86 -23.95 -5.36
C ASN A 675 -44.32 -24.10 -4.87
N PRO A 676 -44.58 -24.61 -3.66
CA PRO A 676 -45.68 -24.01 -2.89
C PRO A 676 -45.46 -23.91 -1.37
N VAL A 677 -45.72 -22.68 -0.87
CA VAL A 677 -46.59 -22.37 0.29
C VAL A 677 -46.15 -22.80 1.71
N GLN A 678 -45.83 -21.80 2.55
CA GLN A 678 -46.08 -21.82 4.01
C GLN A 678 -47.55 -21.48 4.32
N PRO A 679 -48.06 -21.84 5.53
CA PRO A 679 -48.73 -20.80 6.33
C PRO A 679 -48.60 -20.91 7.87
N GLY A 680 -48.17 -19.81 8.52
CA GLY A 680 -48.49 -19.45 9.92
C GLY A 680 -47.87 -20.27 11.08
N GLY A 681 -47.79 -19.77 12.32
CA GLY A 681 -48.02 -18.40 12.81
C GLY A 681 -48.37 -18.33 14.32
N ALA A 682 -47.83 -17.34 15.05
CA ALA A 682 -48.12 -16.99 16.47
C ALA A 682 -47.69 -18.06 17.53
N SER A 683 -47.52 -17.79 18.85
CA SER A 683 -47.22 -16.59 19.65
C SER A 683 -47.02 -16.95 21.15
N ALA A 684 -46.42 -16.06 21.96
CA ALA A 684 -46.34 -16.08 23.44
C ALA A 684 -45.38 -17.14 24.07
N GLN A 685 -44.45 -16.74 24.97
CA GLN A 685 -44.53 -16.76 26.46
C GLN A 685 -44.73 -18.18 27.02
N ASP A 686 -43.82 -18.77 27.81
CA ASP A 686 -43.36 -18.30 29.13
C ASP A 686 -41.96 -18.82 29.54
N SER A 687 -41.38 -18.18 30.56
CA SER A 687 -40.22 -18.69 31.35
C SER A 687 -40.69 -19.28 32.68
N PRO A 688 -39.87 -20.11 33.33
CA PRO A 688 -39.71 -19.93 34.78
C PRO A 688 -38.24 -19.84 35.23
N VAL A 689 -38.05 -19.10 36.33
CA VAL A 689 -36.79 -18.96 37.07
C VAL A 689 -36.53 -20.19 37.93
N VAL A 690 -35.25 -20.52 38.16
CA VAL A 690 -34.82 -21.35 39.30
C VAL A 690 -33.67 -20.62 40.01
N GLU A 691 -33.71 -20.61 41.34
CA GLU A 691 -32.83 -19.78 42.19
C GLU A 691 -31.50 -20.44 42.58
N LEU A 692 -30.57 -19.60 43.02
CA LEU A 692 -29.35 -19.99 43.74
C LEU A 692 -29.67 -20.40 45.19
N PRO A 693 -28.93 -21.35 45.78
CA PRO A 693 -28.62 -21.35 47.19
C PRO A 693 -27.24 -20.69 47.44
N ALA A 694 -27.14 -19.83 48.45
CA ALA A 694 -25.87 -19.28 48.91
C ALA A 694 -25.51 -19.81 50.31
N GLN A 695 -24.20 -19.86 50.60
CA GLN A 695 -23.52 -19.51 51.87
C GLN A 695 -22.39 -20.47 52.29
N GLY A 696 -21.31 -19.89 52.82
CA GLY A 696 -20.56 -20.44 53.95
C GLY A 696 -19.14 -20.95 53.69
N GLY A 697 -18.20 -20.53 54.54
CA GLY A 697 -16.95 -21.28 54.79
C GLY A 697 -15.63 -20.53 54.52
N LEU A 698 -15.16 -19.74 55.49
CA LEU A 698 -13.74 -19.35 55.60
C LEU A 698 -12.90 -20.51 56.15
N THR A 699 -11.67 -20.68 55.66
CA THR A 699 -10.52 -21.09 56.49
C THR A 699 -9.20 -20.85 55.75
N ALA A 700 -8.09 -20.72 56.47
CA ALA A 700 -6.76 -20.41 55.90
C ALA A 700 -5.64 -21.21 56.57
N SER A 701 -4.71 -21.70 55.74
CA SER A 701 -3.35 -22.22 56.03
C SER A 701 -2.58 -22.09 54.70
N LEU A 702 -1.43 -21.42 54.51
CA LEU A 702 -0.25 -21.09 55.34
C LEU A 702 0.77 -22.26 55.41
N LEU A 703 2.04 -21.94 55.06
CA LEU A 703 3.23 -22.81 54.88
C LEU A 703 3.25 -23.64 53.56
N THR A 704 4.39 -23.86 52.88
CA THR A 704 5.81 -23.65 53.25
C THR A 704 6.66 -23.10 52.09
N LEU A 705 7.72 -22.34 52.39
CA LEU A 705 8.79 -21.93 51.47
C LEU A 705 9.91 -22.98 51.35
N THR A 706 10.46 -23.21 50.15
CA THR A 706 11.80 -23.78 49.97
C THR A 706 12.53 -23.14 48.78
N PHE A 707 13.72 -22.59 49.00
CA PHE A 707 14.64 -22.13 47.95
C PHE A 707 15.52 -23.28 47.45
N ALA A 708 15.85 -23.29 46.16
CA ALA A 708 16.99 -24.04 45.63
C ALA A 708 17.58 -23.38 44.36
N HIS A 709 18.67 -22.64 44.53
CA HIS A 709 19.58 -22.24 43.45
C HIS A 709 20.95 -22.83 43.80
N PRO A 710 21.75 -23.22 42.79
CA PRO A 710 23.18 -22.93 42.87
C PRO A 710 23.72 -22.24 41.61
N ARG A 711 24.95 -21.72 41.73
CA ARG A 711 25.78 -21.16 40.65
C ARG A 711 26.94 -22.12 40.33
N ALA A 712 27.47 -22.04 39.11
CA ALA A 712 28.89 -22.01 38.74
C ALA A 712 28.92 -21.78 37.21
N GLU A 713 29.45 -20.67 36.67
CA GLU A 713 30.87 -20.25 36.60
C GLU A 713 31.69 -21.06 35.56
N GLY A 714 32.35 -20.34 34.66
CA GLY A 714 32.97 -20.81 33.41
C GLY A 714 33.05 -19.66 32.41
#